data_AF-A0A1H8KDC1-F1
#
_entry.id   AF-A0A1H8KDC1-F1
#
_cell.length_a   1.000
_cell.length_b   1.000
_cell.length_c   1.000
_cell.angle_alpha   90.00
_cell.angle_beta   90.00
_cell.angle_gamma   90.00
#
_symmetry.space_group_name_H-M   'P 1'
#
loop_
_entity.id
_entity.type
_entity.pdbx_description
1 polymer ?
#
loop_
_entity_poly.entity_id
_entity_poly.type
_entity_poly.pdbx_seq_one_letter_code
_entity_poly.pdbx_strand_id
1 'polypeptide(L)'
;MALSDEINLWLRDFTGYSGDGQGGSGALPVGDRSTARFPIDKRILRYLFMTLAQTMGDPGALQEILDQLDEKADLANTAKSFNTRAAAVSAGQSALSASLGLILVDEGDYYTVRGANQTEDDPLFATAPRWGVRDRIPTQAVMDALRDEVRDGRVYYLPAQQSPSGVDVPSWADFVITSFFAGNTTREWRPLATGPSDGLETEDFAQDANGRWWRRVRDAAAQEERAERIAEDNARTQAIRVSVPIPIVVDPDTSTGDNIVAEIESTMIAAGITSVPTIGSIEYRPMASNEAANPTITIGALTASVRGADGQAWPAGGFVVGRVYNLRRIAGVFRVQVGDVSLAEIQAEATVRNSADRIIGVIPLTNIGGSGNAITAEIDPATDLSGFTAGRLFRLTAAHNNETGNITVQVSGTTRNLRDVDFSILPAEAIREGRTYIIETIGAQFARVVSAIRTLADAEADKQEAISHADAQIELVNDAPLLSDGSRSLMRLGGRDIMRMTASGPRLAGPAGGAVAAPEGGWAAVENSEGEVEFTAQAGTYGIDAVDRFMERGGVRYPVAAPAGTTRTAYILSVMGQSNADATEMNDPLPWRFPPMKHHIFTLDDIQGIRGGLRGWLGVPTPAGPKRLIPVQQDAWTWADSTIHSYGATAAARLGQLLGDPYPVFTVRSSAVGGTKIIGDNPGQGIWKDSNDDYTTPWNNWTQDIRDTFYGLTDLGYEVAGIFICFTHQEGDWQTAREVYATQLADMMDDREATSAEDAPGVPFHWFCDQASGSGLRSPMYRGGAWQSRLAIVDVVEARANATMVMPRYHMDFGINGGSLENIHHSFTSRTCPQGETFAHAMREVIKGREWRCPRMVSATVEGNNIAVDFDSLAPLMIDWTFCKVRPDAGFKIGDGSITVQSVTQTGQRQITLQCSASPSGQLLAYAWREQDAQDVSDIWPISTGAIRDGFEAPSLFLSGKRVLRPALGYTLQL
;
A
#
# COMPACT_ATOMS: atom_id res chain seq x y z
N MET A 1 48.05 10.28 -41.48
CA MET A 1 48.20 8.83 -41.19
C MET A 1 47.48 8.07 -42.28
N ALA A 2 47.93 6.88 -42.68
CA ALA A 2 47.07 6.04 -43.52
C ALA A 2 45.84 5.63 -42.68
N LEU A 3 44.68 5.42 -43.31
CA LEU A 3 43.45 5.00 -42.62
C LEU A 3 43.66 3.73 -41.76
N SER A 4 44.52 2.83 -42.23
CA SER A 4 44.97 1.67 -41.47
C SER A 4 45.67 2.03 -40.17
N ASP A 5 46.44 3.12 -40.13
CA ASP A 5 47.17 3.57 -38.94
C ASP A 5 46.23 4.17 -37.90
N GLU A 6 45.19 4.91 -38.34
CA GLU A 6 44.14 5.41 -37.45
C GLU A 6 43.29 4.26 -36.89
N ILE A 7 42.83 3.32 -37.72
CA ILE A 7 42.10 2.14 -37.26
C ILE A 7 42.93 1.35 -36.23
N ASN A 8 44.22 1.15 -36.51
CA ASN A 8 45.13 0.45 -35.60
C ASN A 8 45.37 1.24 -34.31
N LEU A 9 45.39 2.56 -34.34
CA LEU A 9 45.49 3.41 -33.15
C LEU A 9 44.29 3.20 -32.21
N TRP A 10 43.07 3.29 -32.75
CA TRP A 10 41.84 3.15 -31.96
C TRP A 10 41.61 1.73 -31.42
N LEU A 11 41.95 0.69 -32.19
CA LEU A 11 41.81 -0.71 -31.75
C LEU A 11 42.91 -1.14 -30.76
N ARG A 12 44.12 -0.57 -30.85
CA ARG A 12 45.22 -0.84 -29.92
C ARG A 12 44.92 -0.30 -28.52
N ASP A 13 44.36 0.89 -28.41
CA ASP A 13 44.01 1.52 -27.13
C ASP A 13 42.81 0.84 -26.44
N PHE A 14 42.02 0.06 -27.19
CA PHE A 14 40.93 -0.77 -26.67
C PHE A 14 41.39 -2.12 -26.11
N THR A 15 42.47 -2.71 -26.66
CA THR A 15 42.88 -4.10 -26.35
C THR A 15 43.86 -4.26 -25.19
N GLY A 16 44.45 -3.18 -24.68
CA GLY A 16 45.27 -3.18 -23.45
C GLY A 16 46.50 -4.09 -23.52
N TYR A 17 47.63 -3.55 -24.00
CA TYR A 17 48.86 -4.33 -24.22
C TYR A 17 49.73 -4.41 -22.94
N SER A 18 50.22 -5.61 -22.59
CA SER A 18 51.16 -5.84 -21.48
C SER A 18 52.58 -6.11 -21.99
N GLY A 19 53.55 -5.22 -21.71
CA GLY A 19 54.95 -5.36 -22.17
C GLY A 19 56.01 -4.73 -21.24
N ASP A 20 56.92 -5.61 -20.81
CA ASP A 20 58.11 -5.66 -19.92
C ASP A 20 58.98 -4.44 -19.49
N GLY A 21 58.55 -3.19 -19.65
CA GLY A 21 59.08 -2.07 -18.85
C GLY A 21 60.62 -1.90 -18.76
N GLN A 22 61.24 -1.37 -19.81
CA GLN A 22 62.55 -0.69 -19.72
C GLN A 22 62.52 0.67 -20.45
N GLY A 23 63.21 1.67 -19.89
CA GLY A 23 63.16 3.11 -20.25
C GLY A 23 63.60 3.44 -21.68
N GLY A 24 63.44 4.66 -22.22
CA GLY A 24 63.63 5.96 -21.59
C GLY A 24 64.89 6.63 -22.13
N SER A 25 64.93 7.01 -23.42
CA SER A 25 65.72 8.13 -23.98
C SER A 25 65.42 8.30 -25.49
N GLY A 26 64.74 9.38 -25.87
CA GLY A 26 64.35 9.71 -27.25
C GLY A 26 62.93 10.29 -27.35
N ALA A 27 62.65 11.09 -28.40
CA ALA A 27 61.32 11.70 -28.63
C ALA A 27 60.22 10.65 -28.59
N LEU A 28 59.21 10.82 -27.73
CA LEU A 28 58.21 9.79 -27.46
C LEU A 28 57.33 9.55 -28.70
N PRO A 29 57.29 8.33 -29.27
CA PRO A 29 56.35 7.96 -30.31
C PRO A 29 54.99 7.55 -29.70
N VAL A 30 53.95 7.62 -30.52
CA VAL A 30 52.56 7.20 -30.28
C VAL A 30 52.45 5.99 -29.31
N GLY A 31 52.05 6.26 -28.07
CA GLY A 31 51.91 5.25 -27.00
C GLY A 31 52.26 5.75 -25.61
N ASP A 32 51.61 6.82 -25.14
CA ASP A 32 51.64 7.21 -23.72
C ASP A 32 50.66 6.31 -22.92
N ARG A 33 51.11 5.86 -21.75
CA ARG A 33 50.52 4.78 -20.96
C ARG A 33 49.44 5.32 -20.04
N SER A 34 48.21 5.41 -20.54
CA SER A 34 47.01 5.44 -19.69
C SER A 34 46.52 4.00 -19.49
N THR A 35 46.40 3.53 -18.25
CA THR A 35 45.76 2.24 -17.91
C THR A 35 44.25 2.25 -18.12
N ALA A 36 43.67 3.37 -18.55
CA ALA A 36 42.27 3.44 -18.93
C ALA A 36 42.10 2.86 -20.34
N ARG A 37 41.38 1.74 -20.43
CA ARG A 37 40.81 1.29 -21.71
C ARG A 37 39.97 2.45 -22.23
N PHE A 38 40.32 3.02 -23.38
CA PHE A 38 39.55 4.10 -23.97
C PHE A 38 38.25 3.49 -24.53
N PRO A 39 37.06 3.78 -23.96
CA PRO A 39 35.82 3.18 -24.44
C PRO A 39 35.49 3.78 -25.80
N ILE A 40 35.36 2.91 -26.81
CA ILE A 40 34.94 3.33 -28.14
C ILE A 40 33.46 3.73 -28.07
N ASP A 41 33.17 5.02 -28.16
CA ASP A 41 31.80 5.54 -28.19
C ASP A 41 31.26 5.66 -29.64
N LYS A 42 29.94 5.90 -29.74
CA LYS A 42 29.25 6.03 -31.03
C LYS A 42 29.79 7.17 -31.89
N ARG A 43 30.36 8.22 -31.28
CA ARG A 43 30.89 9.39 -32.01
C ARG A 43 32.17 9.03 -32.74
N ILE A 44 33.04 8.24 -32.11
CA ILE A 44 34.29 7.76 -32.69
C ILE A 44 34.03 6.75 -33.81
N LEU A 45 33.09 5.82 -33.60
CA LEU A 45 32.67 4.89 -34.66
C LEU A 45 32.09 5.65 -35.86
N ARG A 46 31.27 6.67 -35.62
CA ARG A 46 30.71 7.51 -36.69
C ARG A 46 31.79 8.25 -37.48
N TYR A 47 32.79 8.81 -36.79
CA TYR A 47 33.91 9.47 -37.45
C TYR A 47 34.72 8.47 -38.29
N LEU A 48 35.00 7.29 -37.75
CA LEU A 48 35.69 6.22 -38.45
C LEU A 48 34.94 5.79 -39.73
N PHE A 49 33.62 5.59 -39.66
CA PHE A 49 32.80 5.22 -40.82
C PHE A 49 32.70 6.34 -41.85
N MET A 50 32.61 7.60 -41.43
CA MET A 50 32.64 8.74 -42.35
C MET A 50 33.98 8.84 -43.08
N THR A 51 35.10 8.69 -42.37
CA THR A 51 36.44 8.69 -42.98
C THR A 51 36.61 7.49 -43.90
N LEU A 52 36.09 6.31 -43.55
CA LEU A 52 36.11 5.11 -44.39
C LEU A 52 35.32 5.34 -45.70
N ALA A 53 34.10 5.86 -45.60
CA ALA A 53 33.23 6.16 -46.75
C ALA A 53 33.84 7.23 -47.67
N GLN A 54 34.43 8.28 -47.11
CA GLN A 54 35.14 9.32 -47.86
C GLN A 54 36.40 8.78 -48.54
N THR A 55 37.14 7.87 -47.89
CA THR A 55 38.38 7.29 -48.44
C THR A 55 38.09 6.23 -49.51
N MET A 56 36.96 5.51 -49.40
CA MET A 56 36.53 4.52 -50.40
C MET A 56 35.90 5.16 -51.65
N GLY A 57 35.74 6.49 -51.68
CA GLY A 57 35.33 7.22 -52.87
C GLY A 57 33.91 6.93 -53.34
N ASP A 58 33.02 6.53 -52.43
CA ASP A 58 31.60 6.31 -52.72
C ASP A 58 30.76 7.50 -52.20
N PRO A 59 30.58 8.55 -53.01
CA PRO A 59 29.73 9.69 -52.66
C PRO A 59 28.26 9.30 -52.47
N GLY A 60 27.82 8.13 -52.99
CA GLY A 60 26.47 7.62 -52.80
C GLY A 60 26.20 7.22 -51.35
N ALA A 61 27.15 6.55 -50.69
CA ALA A 61 27.03 6.17 -49.29
C ALA A 61 26.98 7.38 -48.34
N LEU A 62 27.68 8.47 -48.66
CA LEU A 62 27.59 9.71 -47.89
C LEU A 62 26.21 10.36 -48.04
N GLN A 63 25.66 10.36 -49.27
CA GLN A 63 24.32 10.87 -49.52
C GLN A 63 23.26 9.99 -48.85
N GLU A 64 23.41 8.67 -48.85
CA GLU A 64 22.49 7.74 -48.19
C GLU A 64 22.50 7.89 -46.65
N ILE A 65 23.64 8.23 -46.06
CA ILE A 65 23.72 8.58 -44.62
C ILE A 65 23.05 9.92 -44.32
N LEU A 66 23.19 10.91 -45.21
CA LEU A 66 22.50 12.19 -45.08
C LEU A 66 20.99 12.02 -45.25
N ASP A 67 20.56 11.25 -46.24
CA ASP A 67 19.17 10.91 -46.49
C ASP A 67 18.59 10.14 -45.31
N GLN A 68 19.32 9.16 -44.74
CA GLN A 68 18.89 8.47 -43.51
C GLN A 68 18.86 9.37 -42.26
N LEU A 69 19.68 10.42 -42.19
CA LEU A 69 19.65 11.42 -41.12
C LEU A 69 18.46 12.37 -41.27
N ASP A 70 18.13 12.75 -42.50
CA ASP A 70 16.96 13.56 -42.83
C ASP A 70 15.66 12.75 -42.71
N GLU A 71 15.70 11.43 -42.93
CA GLU A 71 14.58 10.49 -42.74
C GLU A 71 14.38 10.03 -41.29
N LYS A 72 15.31 10.31 -40.37
CA LYS A 72 15.07 10.12 -38.93
C LYS A 72 14.04 11.15 -38.45
N ALA A 73 12.77 10.75 -38.49
CA ALA A 73 11.61 11.54 -38.08
C ALA A 73 11.74 12.17 -36.67
N ASP A 74 12.59 11.59 -35.82
CA ASP A 74 12.94 12.04 -34.48
C ASP A 74 13.77 13.34 -34.45
N LEU A 75 14.45 13.72 -35.54
CA LEU A 75 15.12 15.04 -35.67
C LEU A 75 14.22 16.11 -36.30
N ALA A 76 13.34 15.72 -37.23
CA ALA A 76 12.41 16.63 -37.91
C ALA A 76 11.37 17.28 -36.98
N ASN A 77 11.10 16.65 -35.83
CA ASN A 77 10.21 17.17 -34.77
C ASN A 77 10.96 17.65 -33.53
N THR A 78 12.27 17.91 -33.61
CA THR A 78 12.98 18.56 -32.50
C THR A 78 12.53 20.01 -32.36
N ALA A 79 12.22 20.42 -31.13
CA ALA A 79 11.75 21.77 -30.83
C ALA A 79 12.73 22.81 -31.40
N LYS A 80 12.26 23.68 -32.29
CA LYS A 80 13.08 24.81 -32.77
C LYS A 80 13.23 25.82 -31.66
N SER A 81 14.46 26.31 -31.47
CA SER A 81 14.74 27.42 -30.56
C SER A 81 15.21 28.65 -31.34
N PHE A 82 14.76 29.82 -30.90
CA PHE A 82 15.14 31.12 -31.45
C PHE A 82 15.66 31.99 -30.32
N ASN A 83 16.78 32.68 -30.58
CA ASN A 83 17.43 33.57 -29.62
C ASN A 83 16.77 34.96 -29.54
N THR A 84 15.82 35.27 -30.41
CA THR A 84 14.97 36.46 -30.34
C THR A 84 13.62 36.19 -31.00
N ARG A 85 12.59 36.92 -30.58
CA ARG A 85 11.31 36.98 -31.31
C ARG A 85 11.50 37.34 -32.79
N ALA A 86 12.34 38.33 -33.07
CA ALA A 86 12.60 38.79 -34.43
C ALA A 86 13.18 37.66 -35.31
N ALA A 87 14.05 36.81 -34.76
CA ALA A 87 14.60 35.65 -35.46
C ALA A 87 13.51 34.60 -35.76
N ALA A 88 12.60 34.35 -34.81
CA ALA A 88 11.46 33.44 -35.02
C ALA A 88 10.50 33.96 -36.12
N VAL A 89 10.21 35.26 -36.12
CA VAL A 89 9.39 35.89 -37.17
C VAL A 89 10.10 35.87 -38.52
N SER A 90 11.41 36.14 -38.55
CA SER A 90 12.23 36.18 -39.78
C SER A 90 12.42 34.80 -40.40
N ALA A 91 12.39 33.72 -39.62
CA ALA A 91 12.36 32.35 -40.13
C ALA A 91 11.13 32.10 -41.02
N GLY A 92 10.05 32.87 -40.80
CA GLY A 92 8.85 32.87 -41.61
C GLY A 92 7.90 31.73 -41.26
N GLN A 93 6.62 31.97 -41.52
CA GLN A 93 5.55 31.04 -41.17
C GLN A 93 5.68 29.67 -41.86
N SER A 94 6.21 29.63 -43.08
CA SER A 94 6.43 28.39 -43.83
C SER A 94 7.52 27.49 -43.21
N ALA A 95 8.49 28.07 -42.48
CA ALA A 95 9.54 27.31 -41.80
C ALA A 95 9.12 26.83 -40.40
N LEU A 96 7.95 27.28 -39.92
CA LEU A 96 7.36 26.97 -38.61
C LEU A 96 6.04 26.23 -38.80
N SER A 97 6.11 25.02 -39.36
CA SER A 97 4.94 24.16 -39.58
C SER A 97 4.30 23.73 -38.26
N ALA A 98 2.97 23.53 -38.26
CA ALA A 98 2.25 23.08 -37.09
C ALA A 98 2.74 21.73 -36.53
N SER A 99 3.43 20.92 -37.35
CA SER A 99 4.02 19.63 -36.96
C SER A 99 5.14 19.75 -35.92
N LEU A 100 5.77 20.93 -35.78
CA LEU A 100 6.79 21.16 -34.75
C LEU A 100 6.21 21.11 -33.32
N GLY A 101 4.90 21.32 -33.17
CA GLY A 101 4.19 21.30 -31.89
C GLY A 101 4.50 22.50 -30.99
N LEU A 102 5.77 22.65 -30.58
CA LEU A 102 6.27 23.71 -29.72
C LEU A 102 7.56 24.31 -30.27
N ILE A 103 7.75 25.62 -30.07
CA ILE A 103 9.03 26.29 -30.26
C ILE A 103 9.39 27.08 -29.00
N LEU A 104 10.69 27.25 -28.75
CA LEU A 104 11.21 28.08 -27.67
C LEU A 104 11.74 29.39 -28.25
N VAL A 105 11.32 30.53 -27.72
CA VAL A 105 11.77 31.84 -28.18
C VAL A 105 12.24 32.65 -26.99
N ASP A 106 13.51 33.05 -27.00
CA ASP A 106 14.05 34.01 -26.04
C ASP A 106 13.49 35.41 -26.36
N GLU A 107 12.78 35.99 -25.40
CA GLU A 107 12.18 37.33 -25.50
C GLU A 107 12.69 38.27 -24.40
N GLY A 108 13.92 38.04 -23.92
CA GLY A 108 14.61 38.89 -22.95
C GLY A 108 14.35 38.48 -21.51
N ASP A 109 13.23 38.94 -20.94
CA ASP A 109 12.87 38.63 -19.54
C ASP A 109 12.35 37.19 -19.40
N TYR A 110 11.92 36.58 -20.50
CA TYR A 110 11.35 35.24 -20.52
C TYR A 110 11.85 34.42 -21.69
N TYR A 111 12.06 33.13 -21.46
CA TYR A 111 11.97 32.12 -22.51
C TYR A 111 10.49 31.78 -22.70
N THR A 112 9.94 32.14 -23.86
CA THR A 112 8.55 31.84 -24.21
C THR A 112 8.46 30.49 -24.91
N VAL A 113 7.64 29.60 -24.38
CA VAL A 113 7.25 28.36 -25.06
C VAL A 113 6.01 28.69 -25.88
N ARG A 114 6.08 28.54 -27.19
CA ARG A 114 5.00 28.90 -28.12
C ARG A 114 4.42 27.66 -28.77
N GLY A 115 3.10 27.59 -28.82
CA GLY A 115 2.36 26.45 -29.39
C GLY A 115 1.82 26.74 -30.78
N ALA A 116 1.88 25.73 -31.65
CA ALA A 116 1.21 25.81 -32.94
C ALA A 116 -0.31 25.95 -32.76
N ASN A 117 -0.90 26.94 -33.42
CA ASN A 117 -2.31 27.33 -33.34
C ASN A 117 -2.76 28.00 -32.03
N GLN A 118 -1.84 28.38 -31.13
CA GLN A 118 -2.18 29.18 -29.97
C GLN A 118 -2.50 30.61 -30.40
N THR A 119 -3.70 31.11 -30.05
CA THR A 119 -4.22 32.38 -30.62
C THR A 119 -4.42 33.52 -29.62
N GLU A 120 -4.43 33.23 -28.32
CA GLU A 120 -4.95 34.16 -27.31
C GLU A 120 -3.87 35.07 -26.69
N ASP A 121 -2.59 34.72 -26.80
CA ASP A 121 -1.48 35.48 -26.20
C ASP A 121 -0.34 35.71 -27.20
N ASP A 122 -0.26 36.94 -27.71
CA ASP A 122 0.88 37.49 -28.45
C ASP A 122 1.45 36.58 -29.58
N PRO A 123 0.66 36.20 -30.60
CA PRO A 123 1.11 35.29 -31.64
C PRO A 123 2.17 35.89 -32.56
N LEU A 124 3.16 35.07 -32.98
CA LEU A 124 4.18 35.51 -33.94
C LEU A 124 3.61 35.89 -35.32
N PHE A 125 2.46 35.32 -35.71
CA PHE A 125 1.81 35.55 -37.01
C PHE A 125 0.30 35.73 -36.86
N ALA A 126 -0.29 36.56 -37.73
CA ALA A 126 -1.74 36.82 -37.75
C ALA A 126 -2.57 35.67 -38.36
N THR A 127 -1.95 34.85 -39.22
CA THR A 127 -2.55 33.71 -39.93
C THR A 127 -2.11 32.38 -39.32
N ALA A 128 -2.82 31.28 -39.64
CA ALA A 128 -2.48 29.95 -39.15
C ALA A 128 -1.28 29.33 -39.92
N PRO A 129 -0.38 28.57 -39.26
CA PRO A 129 -0.35 28.33 -37.80
C PRO A 129 0.07 29.57 -37.03
N ARG A 130 -0.77 29.96 -36.06
CA ARG A 130 -0.52 31.07 -35.14
C ARG A 130 0.36 30.55 -34.00
N TRP A 131 1.45 31.24 -33.70
CA TRP A 131 2.43 30.78 -32.69
C TRP A 131 2.36 31.67 -31.44
N GLY A 132 1.23 31.60 -30.72
CA GLY A 132 1.01 32.27 -29.44
C GLY A 132 1.81 31.67 -28.29
N VAL A 133 1.99 32.45 -27.24
CA VAL A 133 2.65 32.03 -25.99
C VAL A 133 1.76 31.02 -25.27
N ARG A 134 2.35 29.88 -24.92
CA ARG A 134 1.75 28.85 -24.06
C ARG A 134 2.24 28.99 -22.62
N ASP A 135 3.56 29.14 -22.47
CA ASP A 135 4.21 29.34 -21.16
C ASP A 135 5.31 30.40 -21.26
N ARG A 136 5.58 31.09 -20.15
CA ARG A 136 6.72 32.01 -19.98
C ARG A 136 7.59 31.49 -18.85
N ILE A 137 8.86 31.22 -19.15
CA ILE A 137 9.85 30.81 -18.16
C ILE A 137 10.73 32.02 -17.88
N PRO A 138 10.71 32.60 -16.67
CA PRO A 138 11.51 33.78 -16.36
C PRO A 138 13.00 33.47 -16.50
N THR A 139 13.76 34.39 -17.08
CA THR A 139 15.22 34.25 -17.15
C THR A 139 15.84 34.41 -15.77
N GLN A 140 17.10 34.00 -15.64
CA GLN A 140 17.86 34.16 -14.41
C GLN A 140 17.91 35.64 -13.96
N ALA A 141 17.92 36.58 -14.90
CA ALA A 141 17.87 38.02 -14.59
C ALA A 141 16.56 38.44 -13.91
N VAL A 142 15.42 37.91 -14.34
CA VAL A 142 14.12 38.14 -13.67
C VAL A 142 14.07 37.45 -12.31
N MET A 143 14.60 36.24 -12.20
CA MET A 143 14.68 35.52 -10.93
C MET A 143 15.62 36.23 -9.94
N ASP A 144 16.71 36.82 -10.42
CA ASP A 144 17.61 37.62 -9.61
C ASP A 144 17.00 38.98 -9.28
N ALA A 145 16.24 39.61 -10.17
CA ALA A 145 15.47 40.82 -9.87
C ALA A 145 14.36 40.55 -8.83
N LEU A 146 13.69 39.39 -8.87
CA LEU A 146 12.72 38.96 -7.85
C LEU A 146 13.41 38.64 -6.52
N ARG A 147 14.57 38.00 -6.58
CA ARG A 147 15.42 37.74 -5.40
C ARG A 147 15.92 39.04 -4.81
N ASP A 148 16.25 40.02 -5.65
CA ASP A 148 16.65 41.35 -5.27
C ASP A 148 15.46 42.17 -4.78
N GLU A 149 14.23 41.99 -5.31
CA GLU A 149 12.99 42.59 -4.78
C GLU A 149 12.64 42.02 -3.39
N VAL A 150 12.84 40.72 -3.20
CA VAL A 150 12.73 40.06 -1.89
C VAL A 150 13.84 40.52 -0.93
N ARG A 151 15.02 40.89 -1.45
CA ARG A 151 16.14 41.47 -0.67
C ARG A 151 16.02 42.99 -0.45
N ASP A 152 15.30 43.72 -1.30
CA ASP A 152 15.10 45.17 -1.28
C ASP A 152 14.01 45.61 -0.30
N GLY A 153 13.49 44.66 0.48
CA GLY A 153 13.02 44.98 1.83
C GLY A 153 11.52 45.09 2.02
N ARG A 154 10.62 44.70 1.11
CA ARG A 154 9.16 44.77 1.41
C ARG A 154 8.71 44.03 2.69
N VAL A 155 9.55 43.13 3.21
CA VAL A 155 9.40 42.47 4.52
C VAL A 155 10.31 43.15 5.55
N TYR A 156 9.71 43.84 6.51
CA TYR A 156 10.42 44.43 7.65
C TYR A 156 10.40 43.48 8.85
N TYR A 157 11.58 43.11 9.35
CA TYR A 157 11.71 42.25 10.53
C TYR A 157 11.86 43.07 11.80
N LEU A 158 10.98 42.83 12.77
CA LEU A 158 11.01 43.44 14.10
C LEU A 158 11.54 42.43 15.12
N PRO A 159 12.73 42.65 15.72
CA PRO A 159 13.25 41.79 16.78
C PRO A 159 12.43 41.93 18.08
N ALA A 160 12.46 40.88 18.90
CA ALA A 160 11.48 40.64 19.96
C ALA A 160 11.32 41.76 20.98
N GLN A 161 10.18 42.45 20.90
CA GLN A 161 9.31 42.79 22.04
C GLN A 161 8.03 43.54 21.64
N GLN A 162 7.75 43.79 20.37
CA GLN A 162 6.69 44.71 19.97
C GLN A 162 5.90 44.17 18.77
N SER A 163 4.57 44.34 18.82
CA SER A 163 3.76 44.46 17.60
C SER A 163 4.23 45.71 16.81
N PRO A 164 3.71 45.98 15.61
CA PRO A 164 3.99 47.25 14.94
C PRO A 164 3.63 48.51 15.75
N SER A 165 2.90 48.38 16.87
CA SER A 165 2.42 49.47 17.71
C SER A 165 3.55 50.41 18.15
N GLY A 166 3.45 51.68 17.76
CA GLY A 166 4.39 52.73 18.13
C GLY A 166 5.81 52.58 17.56
N VAL A 167 6.05 51.62 16.65
CA VAL A 167 7.35 51.42 16.01
C VAL A 167 7.43 52.22 14.71
N ASP A 168 8.57 52.82 14.41
CA ASP A 168 8.80 53.45 13.10
C ASP A 168 9.03 52.38 12.03
N VAL A 169 7.92 51.83 11.51
CA VAL A 169 7.97 50.86 10.41
C VAL A 169 8.18 51.63 9.11
N PRO A 170 9.24 51.33 8.33
CA PRO A 170 9.53 52.04 7.10
C PRO A 170 8.34 52.05 6.13
N SER A 171 8.13 53.19 5.47
CA SER A 171 6.98 53.40 4.57
C SER A 171 6.96 52.46 3.36
N TRP A 172 8.09 51.83 3.02
CA TRP A 172 8.21 50.81 1.98
C TRP A 172 7.80 49.41 2.43
N ALA A 173 7.62 49.17 3.73
CA ALA A 173 7.29 47.85 4.24
C ALA A 173 5.82 47.56 3.94
N ASP A 174 5.55 46.49 3.19
CA ASP A 174 4.22 45.99 2.90
C ASP A 174 3.89 44.76 3.77
N PHE A 175 4.86 44.30 4.56
CA PHE A 175 4.76 43.13 5.42
C PHE A 175 5.71 43.26 6.61
N VAL A 176 5.24 42.93 7.81
CA VAL A 176 6.07 42.96 9.03
C VAL A 176 6.04 41.58 9.70
N ILE A 177 7.21 41.08 10.09
CA ILE A 177 7.35 39.85 10.88
C ILE A 177 7.93 40.20 12.24
N THR A 178 7.23 39.83 13.30
CA THR A 178 7.70 39.99 14.68
C THR A 178 7.99 38.60 15.27
N SER A 179 9.18 38.41 15.85
CA SER A 179 9.52 37.19 16.60
C SER A 179 9.41 37.46 18.10
N PHE A 180 8.83 36.56 18.89
CA PHE A 180 8.80 36.70 20.35
C PHE A 180 9.70 35.64 21.00
N PHE A 181 10.91 36.05 21.42
CA PHE A 181 11.94 35.13 21.95
C PHE A 181 11.52 34.37 23.22
N ALA A 182 10.58 34.89 24.02
CA ALA A 182 10.14 34.24 25.25
C ALA A 182 9.03 33.18 25.03
N GLY A 183 8.41 33.14 23.84
CA GLY A 183 7.34 32.19 23.51
C GLY A 183 7.61 31.37 22.24
N ASN A 184 8.73 31.61 21.55
CA ASN A 184 9.07 30.98 20.26
C ASN A 184 8.02 31.20 19.15
N THR A 185 7.17 32.23 19.29
CA THR A 185 6.07 32.50 18.35
C THR A 185 6.45 33.58 17.35
N THR A 186 6.17 33.36 16.07
CA THR A 186 6.22 34.38 15.03
C THR A 186 4.82 34.91 14.76
N ARG A 187 4.71 36.24 14.56
CA ARG A 187 3.48 36.89 14.10
C ARG A 187 3.75 37.66 12.82
N GLU A 188 2.81 37.57 11.91
CA GLU A 188 2.85 38.23 10.60
C GLU A 188 1.80 39.34 10.54
N TRP A 189 2.18 40.51 10.00
CA TRP A 189 1.34 41.70 9.95
C TRP A 189 1.29 42.28 8.54
N ARG A 190 0.12 42.76 8.12
CA ARG A 190 -0.09 43.46 6.84
C ARG A 190 -0.69 44.85 7.07
N PRO A 191 -0.31 45.86 6.26
CA PRO A 191 -0.86 47.19 6.41
C PRO A 191 -2.34 47.21 5.99
N LEU A 192 -3.12 48.06 6.64
CA LEU A 192 -4.49 48.37 6.29
C LEU A 192 -4.56 49.75 5.64
N ALA A 193 -5.37 49.86 4.59
CA ALA A 193 -5.63 51.15 3.94
C ALA A 193 -6.40 52.13 4.87
N THR A 194 -7.17 51.60 5.81
CA THR A 194 -7.91 52.36 6.82
C THR A 194 -7.84 51.63 8.15
N GLY A 195 -7.74 52.39 9.25
CA GLY A 195 -7.74 51.81 10.60
C GLY A 195 -9.08 51.14 10.95
N PRO A 196 -9.12 50.36 12.05
CA PRO A 196 -10.36 49.81 12.58
C PRO A 196 -11.34 50.95 12.93
N SER A 197 -12.64 50.69 12.82
CA SER A 197 -13.69 51.71 12.92
C SER A 197 -13.80 52.37 14.30
N ASP A 198 -13.32 51.73 15.36
CA ASP A 198 -13.25 52.25 16.72
C ASP A 198 -11.94 53.01 17.00
N GLY A 199 -10.96 52.91 16.10
CA GLY A 199 -9.63 53.52 16.25
C GLY A 199 -8.81 52.94 17.39
N LEU A 200 -9.19 51.79 17.96
CA LEU A 200 -8.51 51.20 19.10
C LEU A 200 -7.47 50.16 18.65
N GLU A 201 -6.28 50.23 19.24
CA GLU A 201 -5.32 49.14 19.11
C GLU A 201 -5.79 47.91 19.88
N THR A 202 -5.59 46.73 19.30
CA THR A 202 -5.93 45.42 19.87
C THR A 202 -4.79 44.45 19.57
N GLU A 203 -4.92 43.19 19.97
CA GLU A 203 -3.94 42.17 19.57
C GLU A 203 -3.91 41.91 18.06
N ASP A 204 -5.00 42.18 17.35
CA ASP A 204 -5.11 41.95 15.90
C ASP A 204 -4.89 43.21 15.08
N PHE A 205 -4.92 44.39 15.71
CA PHE A 205 -4.77 45.68 15.05
C PHE A 205 -3.77 46.56 15.80
N ALA A 206 -2.69 46.96 15.13
CA ALA A 206 -1.67 47.84 15.70
C ALA A 206 -1.42 49.04 14.79
N GLN A 207 -1.13 50.21 15.37
CA GLN A 207 -0.80 51.43 14.65
C GLN A 207 0.69 51.76 14.84
N ASP A 208 1.43 51.84 13.74
CA ASP A 208 2.85 52.20 13.79
C ASP A 208 3.07 53.68 14.16
N ALA A 209 4.32 54.07 14.45
CA ALA A 209 4.67 55.45 14.83
C ALA A 209 4.35 56.48 13.74
N ASN A 210 4.17 56.03 12.49
CA ASN A 210 3.79 56.86 11.35
C ASN A 210 2.27 56.96 11.16
N GLY A 211 1.49 56.34 12.06
CA GLY A 211 0.03 56.36 12.04
C GLY A 211 -0.60 55.33 11.09
N ARG A 212 0.19 54.43 10.47
CA ARG A 212 -0.31 53.39 9.58
C ARG A 212 -0.77 52.18 10.40
N TRP A 213 -1.94 51.67 10.05
CA TRP A 213 -2.55 50.53 10.72
C TRP A 213 -2.10 49.21 10.12
N TRP A 214 -1.97 48.20 10.97
CA TRP A 214 -1.52 46.86 10.65
C TRP A 214 -2.49 45.84 11.21
N ARG A 215 -2.83 44.82 10.41
CA ARG A 215 -3.61 43.67 10.85
C ARG A 215 -2.73 42.44 10.99
N ARG A 216 -2.84 41.73 12.11
CA ARG A 216 -2.24 40.41 12.30
C ARG A 216 -2.90 39.42 11.35
N VAL A 217 -2.11 38.72 10.53
CA VAL A 217 -2.61 37.73 9.56
C VAL A 217 -2.29 36.29 9.95
N ARG A 218 -1.29 36.08 10.82
CA ARG A 218 -0.93 34.75 11.36
C ARG A 218 -0.36 34.90 12.76
N ASP A 219 -0.76 34.00 13.66
CA ASP A 219 -0.20 33.84 15.00
C ASP A 219 0.07 32.35 15.27
N ALA A 220 1.33 32.00 15.50
CA ALA A 220 1.74 30.62 15.78
C ALA A 220 1.15 30.08 17.10
N ALA A 221 0.93 30.94 18.10
CA ALA A 221 0.40 30.52 19.42
C ALA A 221 -1.07 30.06 19.34
N ALA A 222 -1.88 30.71 18.50
CA ALA A 222 -3.28 30.36 18.30
C ALA A 222 -3.44 29.00 17.58
N GLN A 223 -2.42 28.55 16.84
CA GLN A 223 -2.39 27.21 16.26
C GLN A 223 -2.09 26.14 17.32
N GLU A 224 -1.20 26.40 18.28
CA GLU A 224 -0.92 25.49 19.40
C GLU A 224 -2.14 25.35 20.31
N GLU A 225 -2.79 26.45 20.69
CA GLU A 225 -4.00 26.40 21.54
C GLU A 225 -5.18 25.69 20.82
N ARG A 226 -5.26 25.81 19.49
CA ARG A 226 -6.22 25.03 18.68
C ARG A 226 -5.85 23.56 18.63
N ALA A 227 -4.56 23.22 18.56
CA ALA A 227 -4.08 21.84 18.62
C ALA A 227 -4.33 21.21 20.00
N GLU A 228 -4.15 21.97 21.09
CA GLU A 228 -4.46 21.54 22.45
C GLU A 228 -5.97 21.34 22.65
N ARG A 229 -6.83 22.26 22.18
CA ARG A 229 -8.29 22.05 22.20
C ARG A 229 -8.71 20.82 21.41
N ILE A 230 -8.09 20.57 20.26
CA ILE A 230 -8.32 19.35 19.46
C ILE A 230 -7.81 18.11 20.21
N ALA A 231 -6.67 18.19 20.90
CA ALA A 231 -6.15 17.10 21.71
C ALA A 231 -7.05 16.81 22.93
N GLU A 232 -7.62 17.85 23.55
CA GLU A 232 -8.53 17.75 24.68
C GLU A 232 -9.89 17.18 24.25
N ASP A 233 -10.45 17.63 23.12
CA ASP A 233 -11.66 17.04 22.53
C ASP A 233 -11.42 15.59 22.05
N ASN A 234 -10.23 15.28 21.54
CA ASN A 234 -9.84 13.92 21.17
C ASN A 234 -9.66 13.03 22.41
N ALA A 235 -9.11 13.55 23.51
CA ALA A 235 -9.00 12.84 24.79
C ALA A 235 -10.38 12.59 25.40
N ARG A 236 -11.28 13.58 25.33
CA ARG A 236 -12.69 13.46 25.75
C ARG A 236 -13.44 12.44 24.90
N THR A 237 -13.20 12.45 23.59
CA THR A 237 -13.78 11.49 22.64
C THR A 237 -13.20 10.08 22.82
N GLN A 238 -11.90 9.94 23.14
CA GLN A 238 -11.27 8.67 23.51
C GLN A 238 -11.82 8.10 24.82
N ALA A 239 -12.03 8.94 25.84
CA ALA A 239 -12.67 8.54 27.09
C ALA A 239 -14.14 8.09 26.89
N ILE A 240 -14.82 8.62 25.86
CA ILE A 240 -16.17 8.22 25.44
C ILE A 240 -16.17 6.93 24.59
N ARG A 241 -15.03 6.54 23.98
CA ARG A 241 -14.89 5.35 23.10
C ARG A 241 -14.57 4.06 23.88
N VAL A 242 -15.62 3.47 24.47
CA VAL A 242 -15.98 2.02 24.58
C VAL A 242 -14.98 0.95 25.09
N SER A 243 -13.69 1.19 25.34
CA SER A 243 -12.79 0.08 25.73
C SER A 243 -12.18 0.12 27.14
N VAL A 244 -12.29 1.23 27.87
CA VAL A 244 -11.76 1.31 29.24
C VAL A 244 -12.91 1.10 30.23
N PRO A 245 -12.85 0.09 31.12
CA PRO A 245 -13.83 -0.07 32.19
C PRO A 245 -13.87 1.19 33.07
N ILE A 246 -15.06 1.75 33.27
CA ILE A 246 -15.27 2.90 34.14
C ILE A 246 -15.09 2.41 35.60
N PRO A 247 -14.08 2.89 36.34
CA PRO A 247 -13.95 2.55 37.74
C PRO A 247 -15.14 3.10 38.54
N ILE A 248 -15.68 2.24 39.40
CA ILE A 248 -16.76 2.59 40.31
C ILE A 248 -16.29 2.44 41.76
N VAL A 249 -16.81 3.30 42.63
CA VAL A 249 -16.56 3.25 44.07
C VAL A 249 -17.79 2.67 44.75
N VAL A 250 -17.62 1.49 45.35
CA VAL A 250 -18.69 0.81 46.08
C VAL A 250 -18.88 1.49 47.44
N ASP A 251 -20.12 1.86 47.77
CA ASP A 251 -20.49 2.42 49.07
C ASP A 251 -20.45 1.32 50.13
N PRO A 252 -19.53 1.38 51.11
CA PRO A 252 -19.36 0.31 52.06
C PRO A 252 -20.49 0.19 53.08
N ASP A 253 -21.26 1.26 53.29
CA ASP A 253 -22.31 1.32 54.32
C ASP A 253 -23.64 0.75 53.81
N THR A 254 -23.84 0.73 52.49
CA THR A 254 -25.10 0.29 51.87
C THR A 254 -24.96 -0.94 50.97
N SER A 255 -23.73 -1.32 50.60
CA SER A 255 -23.47 -2.48 49.74
C SER A 255 -23.37 -3.80 50.50
N THR A 256 -23.92 -4.84 49.89
CA THR A 256 -23.77 -6.26 50.27
C THR A 256 -23.30 -7.06 49.05
N GLY A 257 -22.99 -8.34 49.22
CA GLY A 257 -22.66 -9.21 48.07
C GLY A 257 -23.82 -9.34 47.07
N ASP A 258 -25.07 -9.27 47.54
CA ASP A 258 -26.28 -9.44 46.71
C ASP A 258 -26.88 -8.13 46.19
N ASN A 259 -26.60 -7.01 46.86
CA ASN A 259 -27.05 -5.67 46.50
C ASN A 259 -25.86 -4.70 46.58
N ILE A 260 -25.28 -4.38 45.43
CA ILE A 260 -24.10 -3.54 45.27
C ILE A 260 -24.59 -2.11 44.99
N VAL A 261 -24.17 -1.15 45.81
CA VAL A 261 -24.47 0.27 45.62
C VAL A 261 -23.15 0.98 45.38
N ALA A 262 -23.03 1.70 44.27
CA ALA A 262 -21.79 2.34 43.88
C ALA A 262 -22.02 3.69 43.21
N GLU A 263 -20.97 4.49 43.13
CA GLU A 263 -20.92 5.72 42.36
C GLU A 263 -19.79 5.66 41.32
N ILE A 264 -19.88 6.47 40.27
CA ILE A 264 -18.78 6.64 39.32
C ILE A 264 -17.64 7.36 40.02
N GLU A 265 -16.39 6.90 39.85
CA GLU A 265 -15.24 7.52 40.49
C GLU A 265 -15.13 9.02 40.13
N SER A 266 -14.75 9.86 41.09
CA SER A 266 -14.73 11.32 40.94
C SER A 266 -13.83 11.82 39.80
N THR A 267 -12.78 11.06 39.46
CA THR A 267 -11.89 11.34 38.32
C THR A 267 -12.62 11.23 36.99
N MET A 268 -13.53 10.27 36.86
CA MET A 268 -14.37 10.08 35.67
C MET A 268 -15.48 11.13 35.59
N ILE A 269 -16.05 11.54 36.74
CA ILE A 269 -17.00 12.66 36.81
C ILE A 269 -16.33 13.97 36.38
N ALA A 270 -15.10 14.23 36.83
CA ALA A 270 -14.31 15.39 36.40
C ALA A 270 -14.01 15.38 34.89
N ALA A 271 -13.87 14.20 34.29
CA ALA A 271 -13.76 14.02 32.84
C ALA A 271 -15.10 14.18 32.08
N GLY A 272 -16.21 14.42 32.78
CA GLY A 272 -17.54 14.65 32.22
C GLY A 272 -18.43 13.40 32.14
N ILE A 273 -18.01 12.26 32.69
CA ILE A 273 -18.78 11.02 32.71
C ILE A 273 -19.70 11.00 33.93
N THR A 274 -20.99 11.28 33.73
CA THR A 274 -21.99 11.38 34.81
C THR A 274 -22.95 10.20 34.90
N SER A 275 -22.88 9.24 33.96
CA SER A 275 -23.68 8.02 33.97
C SER A 275 -22.98 6.88 33.23
N VAL A 276 -23.32 5.63 33.55
CA VAL A 276 -22.81 4.45 32.82
C VAL A 276 -23.58 4.31 31.50
N PRO A 277 -22.91 4.37 30.34
CA PRO A 277 -23.58 4.31 29.04
C PRO A 277 -24.27 2.94 28.82
N THR A 278 -25.21 2.89 27.87
CA THR A 278 -26.04 1.71 27.60
C THR A 278 -25.23 0.47 27.22
N ILE A 279 -24.03 0.67 26.66
CA ILE A 279 -23.06 -0.38 26.27
C ILE A 279 -21.69 -0.12 26.92
N GLY A 280 -21.67 0.35 28.18
CA GLY A 280 -20.44 0.62 28.93
C GLY A 280 -19.90 -0.58 29.71
N SER A 281 -18.60 -0.61 29.96
CA SER A 281 -17.96 -1.52 30.92
C SER A 281 -17.62 -0.78 32.21
N ILE A 282 -17.68 -1.47 33.34
CA ILE A 282 -17.26 -0.97 34.67
C ILE A 282 -16.25 -1.92 35.30
N GLU A 283 -15.32 -1.37 36.07
CA GLU A 283 -14.42 -2.14 36.94
C GLU A 283 -15.06 -2.27 38.33
N TYR A 284 -15.34 -3.49 38.77
CA TYR A 284 -15.96 -3.79 40.05
C TYR A 284 -15.04 -4.61 40.95
N ARG A 285 -14.87 -4.15 42.20
CA ARG A 285 -14.12 -4.85 43.25
C ARG A 285 -15.08 -5.25 44.38
N PRO A 286 -15.43 -6.53 44.56
CA PRO A 286 -16.38 -6.94 45.57
C PRO A 286 -15.82 -6.75 46.97
N MET A 287 -16.62 -6.16 47.86
CA MET A 287 -16.30 -6.11 49.28
C MET A 287 -16.83 -7.33 50.06
N ALA A 288 -17.81 -8.03 49.50
CA ALA A 288 -18.38 -9.25 50.05
C ALA A 288 -18.68 -10.24 48.91
N SER A 289 -18.72 -11.53 49.24
CA SER A 289 -19.20 -12.55 48.31
C SER A 289 -20.72 -12.51 48.23
N ASN A 290 -21.31 -12.76 47.06
CA ASN A 290 -22.76 -12.82 46.89
C ASN A 290 -23.31 -14.16 47.42
N GLU A 291 -24.39 -14.13 48.20
CA GLU A 291 -25.02 -15.33 48.76
C GLU A 291 -26.13 -15.88 47.84
N ALA A 292 -26.75 -15.01 47.05
CA ALA A 292 -27.78 -15.35 46.07
C ALA A 292 -27.23 -15.31 44.63
N ALA A 293 -27.93 -16.00 43.72
CA ALA A 293 -27.66 -15.89 42.30
C ALA A 293 -28.18 -14.55 41.74
N ASN A 294 -27.50 -14.01 40.73
CA ASN A 294 -27.81 -12.75 40.06
C ASN A 294 -27.90 -11.52 41.01
N PRO A 295 -26.79 -11.14 41.66
CA PRO A 295 -26.76 -9.95 42.49
C PRO A 295 -27.14 -8.70 41.68
N THR A 296 -27.62 -7.67 42.36
CA THR A 296 -28.00 -6.39 41.74
C THR A 296 -26.91 -5.35 41.96
N ILE A 297 -26.74 -4.45 40.99
CA ILE A 297 -25.83 -3.32 41.08
C ILE A 297 -26.57 -2.02 40.76
N THR A 298 -26.43 -1.04 41.64
CA THR A 298 -26.99 0.30 41.53
C THR A 298 -25.88 1.33 41.42
N ILE A 299 -25.86 2.10 40.33
CA ILE A 299 -24.88 3.16 40.06
C ILE A 299 -25.63 4.46 39.74
N GLY A 300 -25.65 5.39 40.71
CA GLY A 300 -26.52 6.57 40.61
C GLY A 300 -27.99 6.17 40.47
N ALA A 301 -28.64 6.60 39.37
CA ALA A 301 -30.04 6.26 39.08
C ALA A 301 -30.24 4.91 38.35
N LEU A 302 -29.16 4.23 37.96
CA LEU A 302 -29.21 2.96 37.25
C LEU A 302 -29.21 1.79 38.23
N THR A 303 -30.22 0.91 38.19
CA THR A 303 -30.20 -0.38 38.88
C THR A 303 -30.34 -1.52 37.87
N ALA A 304 -29.47 -2.53 37.95
CA ALA A 304 -29.45 -3.66 37.02
C ALA A 304 -29.00 -4.97 37.71
N SER A 305 -29.45 -6.13 37.22
CA SER A 305 -28.94 -7.43 37.67
C SER A 305 -27.58 -7.74 37.03
N VAL A 306 -26.75 -8.53 37.70
CA VAL A 306 -25.49 -9.08 37.18
C VAL A 306 -25.71 -10.53 36.73
N ARG A 307 -25.14 -10.89 35.57
CA ARG A 307 -25.21 -12.22 34.94
C ARG A 307 -23.83 -12.68 34.45
N GLY A 308 -23.73 -13.96 34.10
CA GLY A 308 -22.56 -14.50 33.40
C GLY A 308 -22.35 -13.87 32.01
N ALA A 309 -21.17 -14.05 31.43
CA ALA A 309 -20.82 -13.56 30.08
C ALA A 309 -21.82 -14.00 29.00
N ASP A 310 -22.29 -15.25 29.12
CA ASP A 310 -23.27 -15.93 28.26
C ASP A 310 -24.73 -15.52 28.53
N GLY A 311 -24.96 -14.66 29.54
CA GLY A 311 -26.30 -14.26 29.98
C GLY A 311 -26.97 -15.26 30.93
N GLN A 312 -26.31 -16.34 31.33
CA GLN A 312 -26.82 -17.26 32.35
C GLN A 312 -26.77 -16.66 33.75
N ALA A 313 -27.38 -17.35 34.70
CA ALA A 313 -27.39 -16.89 36.09
C ALA A 313 -25.96 -16.78 36.64
N TRP A 314 -25.60 -15.63 37.22
CA TRP A 314 -24.37 -15.53 38.00
C TRP A 314 -24.54 -16.34 39.30
N PRO A 315 -23.66 -17.30 39.61
CA PRO A 315 -23.88 -18.21 40.73
C PRO A 315 -23.72 -17.52 42.09
N ALA A 316 -24.36 -18.08 43.12
CA ALA A 316 -24.02 -17.79 44.52
C ALA A 316 -22.53 -18.09 44.76
N GLY A 317 -21.83 -17.19 45.44
CA GLY A 317 -20.39 -17.25 45.67
C GLY A 317 -19.52 -16.86 44.47
N GLY A 318 -20.12 -16.41 43.35
CA GLY A 318 -19.37 -16.07 42.14
C GLY A 318 -18.45 -14.86 42.30
N PHE A 319 -18.82 -13.89 43.14
CA PHE A 319 -17.95 -12.79 43.53
C PHE A 319 -17.05 -13.17 44.69
N VAL A 320 -15.74 -12.97 44.52
CA VAL A 320 -14.73 -13.24 45.54
C VAL A 320 -14.10 -11.93 45.97
N VAL A 321 -14.07 -11.70 47.28
CA VAL A 321 -13.48 -10.48 47.87
C VAL A 321 -12.01 -10.38 47.47
N GLY A 322 -11.60 -9.18 47.04
CA GLY A 322 -10.24 -8.89 46.61
C GLY A 322 -9.94 -9.17 45.14
N ARG A 323 -10.91 -9.67 44.36
CA ARG A 323 -10.79 -9.76 42.89
C ARG A 323 -11.31 -8.52 42.19
N VAL A 324 -10.80 -8.30 40.99
CA VAL A 324 -11.31 -7.30 40.07
C VAL A 324 -12.15 -8.01 39.01
N TYR A 325 -13.34 -7.48 38.76
CA TYR A 325 -14.26 -7.97 37.73
C TYR A 325 -14.55 -6.84 36.74
N ASN A 326 -14.50 -7.16 35.46
CA ASN A 326 -15.00 -6.28 34.41
C ASN A 326 -16.42 -6.66 34.06
N LEU A 327 -17.36 -5.75 34.30
CA LEU A 327 -18.78 -5.95 34.01
C LEU A 327 -19.19 -5.09 32.81
N ARG A 328 -19.74 -5.70 31.76
CA ARG A 328 -20.25 -4.98 30.58
C ARG A 328 -21.77 -4.90 30.62
N ARG A 329 -22.31 -3.69 30.47
CA ARG A 329 -23.75 -3.46 30.38
C ARG A 329 -24.25 -3.81 28.98
N ILE A 330 -25.23 -4.69 28.89
CA ILE A 330 -25.90 -5.09 27.64
C ILE A 330 -27.39 -5.27 27.94
N ALA A 331 -28.25 -4.55 27.21
CA ALA A 331 -29.71 -4.65 27.32
C ALA A 331 -30.24 -4.47 28.77
N GLY A 332 -29.65 -3.53 29.54
CA GLY A 332 -30.08 -3.24 30.91
C GLY A 332 -29.58 -4.22 31.98
N VAL A 333 -28.69 -5.15 31.63
CA VAL A 333 -28.08 -6.13 32.55
C VAL A 333 -26.56 -6.00 32.48
N PHE A 334 -25.87 -6.20 33.61
CA PHE A 334 -24.40 -6.29 33.62
C PHE A 334 -23.95 -7.74 33.42
N ARG A 335 -22.99 -7.97 32.54
CA ARG A 335 -22.39 -9.29 32.29
C ARG A 335 -20.93 -9.31 32.72
N VAL A 336 -20.54 -10.29 33.53
CA VAL A 336 -19.14 -10.49 33.92
C VAL A 336 -18.34 -10.97 32.71
N GLN A 337 -17.43 -10.14 32.19
CA GLN A 337 -16.57 -10.47 31.04
C GLN A 337 -15.26 -11.13 31.46
N VAL A 338 -14.62 -10.60 32.51
CA VAL A 338 -13.35 -11.09 33.04
C VAL A 338 -13.41 -10.99 34.56
N GLY A 339 -12.91 -12.01 35.25
CA GLY A 339 -12.54 -11.94 36.66
C GLY A 339 -11.12 -12.45 36.80
N ASP A 340 -10.27 -11.73 37.52
CA ASP A 340 -8.88 -12.16 37.74
C ASP A 340 -8.85 -13.58 38.35
N VAL A 341 -8.15 -14.50 37.68
CA VAL A 341 -7.82 -15.82 38.22
C VAL A 341 -6.45 -15.69 38.91
N SER A 342 -6.37 -16.03 40.19
CA SER A 342 -5.11 -15.89 40.91
C SER A 342 -4.07 -16.91 40.42
N LEU A 343 -2.79 -16.55 40.50
CA LEU A 343 -1.68 -17.47 40.19
C LEU A 343 -1.78 -18.78 40.99
N ALA A 344 -2.31 -18.72 42.22
CA ALA A 344 -2.55 -19.89 43.06
C ALA A 344 -3.62 -20.85 42.47
N GLU A 345 -4.65 -20.33 41.82
CA GLU A 345 -5.68 -21.14 41.14
C GLU A 345 -5.17 -21.72 39.83
N ILE A 346 -4.37 -20.95 39.08
CA ILE A 346 -3.67 -21.45 37.89
C ILE A 346 -2.71 -22.58 38.29
N GLN A 347 -2.00 -22.44 39.40
CA GLN A 347 -1.10 -23.47 39.93
C GLN A 347 -1.86 -24.70 40.43
N ALA A 348 -3.03 -24.53 41.06
CA ALA A 348 -3.87 -25.64 41.50
C ALA A 348 -4.44 -26.43 40.30
N GLU A 349 -4.95 -25.74 39.27
CA GLU A 349 -5.44 -26.35 38.03
C GLU A 349 -4.30 -26.98 37.22
N ALA A 350 -3.12 -26.34 37.16
CA ALA A 350 -1.93 -26.92 36.54
C ALA A 350 -1.46 -28.18 37.28
N THR A 351 -1.60 -28.25 38.60
CA THR A 351 -1.30 -29.45 39.38
C THR A 351 -2.28 -30.59 39.07
N VAL A 352 -3.57 -30.26 38.89
CA VAL A 352 -4.60 -31.24 38.47
C VAL A 352 -4.38 -31.72 37.04
N ARG A 353 -4.04 -30.82 36.10
CA ARG A 353 -3.75 -31.19 34.70
C ARG A 353 -2.44 -31.96 34.53
N ASN A 354 -1.39 -31.59 35.26
CA ASN A 354 -0.13 -32.36 35.28
C ASN A 354 -0.30 -33.77 35.87
N SER A 355 -1.34 -33.98 36.68
CA SER A 355 -1.71 -35.31 37.18
C SER A 355 -2.48 -36.12 36.12
N ALA A 356 -3.25 -35.45 35.25
CA ALA A 356 -4.03 -36.07 34.17
C ALA A 356 -3.19 -36.36 32.90
N ASP A 357 -2.15 -35.56 32.62
CA ASP A 357 -1.25 -35.74 31.46
C ASP A 357 -0.22 -36.87 31.63
N ARG A 358 -0.23 -37.57 32.77
CA ARG A 358 0.52 -38.84 32.97
C ARG A 358 -0.03 -40.02 32.14
N ILE A 359 -1.03 -39.80 31.27
CA ILE A 359 -1.68 -40.81 30.42
C ILE A 359 -1.07 -40.88 28.99
N ILE A 360 0.09 -40.27 28.71
CA ILE A 360 0.80 -40.46 27.43
C ILE A 360 2.07 -41.30 27.61
N GLY A 361 1.88 -42.60 27.89
CA GLY A 361 2.77 -43.71 27.48
C GLY A 361 4.25 -43.76 27.90
N VAL A 362 4.82 -42.77 28.58
CA VAL A 362 6.25 -42.73 28.97
C VAL A 362 6.40 -43.09 30.45
N ILE A 363 7.05 -44.22 30.72
CA ILE A 363 7.24 -44.77 32.07
C ILE A 363 8.54 -44.18 32.67
N PRO A 364 8.48 -43.50 33.84
CA PRO A 364 9.69 -43.01 34.48
C PRO A 364 10.53 -44.15 35.05
N LEU A 365 11.85 -44.07 34.85
CA LEU A 365 12.82 -44.92 35.54
C LEU A 365 13.30 -44.22 36.81
N THR A 366 13.45 -45.00 37.87
CA THR A 366 13.98 -44.61 39.18
C THR A 366 15.25 -45.40 39.49
N ASN A 367 15.95 -45.06 40.58
CA ASN A 367 17.18 -45.74 41.01
C ASN A 367 18.23 -45.87 39.90
N ILE A 368 18.38 -44.82 39.08
CA ILE A 368 19.31 -44.82 37.95
C ILE A 368 20.75 -44.71 38.46
N GLY A 369 21.60 -45.65 38.07
CA GLY A 369 23.01 -45.74 38.43
C GLY A 369 23.83 -46.47 37.36
N GLY A 370 24.96 -47.07 37.77
CA GLY A 370 25.89 -47.75 36.86
C GLY A 370 26.96 -46.80 36.28
N SER A 371 27.50 -47.11 35.11
CA SER A 371 28.39 -46.20 34.34
C SER A 371 27.68 -45.73 33.08
N GLY A 372 28.20 -44.71 32.38
CA GLY A 372 27.59 -44.27 31.12
C GLY A 372 27.62 -45.35 30.01
N ASN A 373 28.49 -46.35 30.11
CA ASN A 373 28.51 -47.52 29.22
C ASN A 373 27.58 -48.66 29.69
N ALA A 374 27.19 -48.68 30.97
CA ALA A 374 26.39 -49.74 31.59
C ALA A 374 25.45 -49.15 32.65
N ILE A 375 24.30 -48.66 32.19
CA ILE A 375 23.30 -47.96 32.98
C ILE A 375 22.39 -48.97 33.67
N THR A 376 22.15 -48.84 34.96
CA THR A 376 21.18 -49.65 35.71
C THR A 376 20.03 -48.78 36.20
N ALA A 377 18.79 -49.27 36.21
CA ALA A 377 17.64 -48.55 36.73
C ALA A 377 16.52 -49.50 37.18
N GLU A 378 15.49 -48.95 37.83
CA GLU A 378 14.27 -49.64 38.20
C GLU A 378 13.04 -48.90 37.64
N ILE A 379 11.94 -49.61 37.43
CA ILE A 379 10.66 -48.99 37.05
C ILE A 379 10.08 -48.28 38.29
N ASP A 380 9.57 -47.05 38.12
CA ASP A 380 8.91 -46.32 39.22
C ASP A 380 7.75 -47.17 39.80
N PRO A 381 7.78 -47.52 41.11
CA PRO A 381 6.75 -48.34 41.74
C PRO A 381 5.34 -47.77 41.61
N ALA A 382 5.19 -46.45 41.45
CA ALA A 382 3.89 -45.79 41.26
C ALA A 382 3.28 -46.06 39.87
N THR A 383 4.05 -46.66 38.95
CA THR A 383 3.66 -46.96 37.57
C THR A 383 3.81 -48.44 37.21
N ASP A 384 4.04 -49.31 38.21
CA ASP A 384 4.34 -50.74 38.05
C ASP A 384 3.13 -51.54 37.53
N LEU A 385 2.88 -51.45 36.23
CA LEU A 385 1.86 -52.21 35.51
C LEU A 385 2.44 -53.08 34.38
N SER A 386 3.74 -52.99 34.06
CA SER A 386 4.38 -53.84 33.05
C SER A 386 5.91 -53.75 33.09
N GLY A 387 6.60 -54.90 32.99
CA GLY A 387 8.06 -54.97 32.96
C GLY A 387 8.72 -54.31 31.74
N PHE A 388 10.06 -54.43 31.64
CA PHE A 388 10.89 -53.86 30.56
C PHE A 388 10.73 -54.58 29.19
N THR A 389 9.48 -54.68 28.72
CA THR A 389 9.02 -55.36 27.51
C THR A 389 9.10 -54.46 26.27
N ALA A 390 9.14 -55.04 25.07
CA ALA A 390 9.22 -54.31 23.79
C ALA A 390 8.04 -53.35 23.55
N GLY A 391 8.29 -52.25 22.82
CA GLY A 391 7.28 -51.28 22.36
C GLY A 391 6.88 -50.25 23.42
N ARG A 392 7.69 -50.07 24.47
CA ARG A 392 7.40 -49.14 25.57
C ARG A 392 8.42 -48.01 25.60
N LEU A 393 7.95 -46.81 25.97
CA LEU A 393 8.78 -45.64 26.15
C LEU A 393 9.14 -45.49 27.63
N PHE A 394 10.41 -45.22 27.90
CA PHE A 394 10.93 -44.99 29.24
C PHE A 394 11.66 -43.66 29.29
N ARG A 395 11.55 -42.96 30.42
CA ARG A 395 12.34 -41.75 30.70
C ARG A 395 13.54 -42.12 31.55
N LEU A 396 14.74 -41.81 31.05
CA LEU A 396 16.03 -42.11 31.67
C LEU A 396 16.84 -40.83 31.84
N THR A 397 17.27 -40.50 33.06
CA THR A 397 18.26 -39.43 33.30
C THR A 397 19.61 -40.08 33.55
N ALA A 398 20.60 -39.83 32.69
CA ALA A 398 21.88 -40.52 32.78
C ALA A 398 22.71 -40.01 33.96
N ALA A 399 23.29 -40.93 34.73
CA ALA A 399 24.12 -40.59 35.89
C ALA A 399 25.58 -40.27 35.52
N HIS A 400 26.04 -40.68 34.34
CA HIS A 400 27.43 -40.51 33.89
C HIS A 400 27.50 -40.42 32.37
N ASN A 401 28.59 -39.83 31.85
CA ASN A 401 28.91 -39.82 30.43
C ASN A 401 29.29 -41.23 29.93
N ASN A 402 28.90 -41.60 28.70
CA ASN A 402 29.43 -42.82 28.09
C ASN A 402 30.80 -42.58 27.45
N GLU A 403 31.74 -43.48 27.67
CA GLU A 403 33.12 -43.37 27.16
C GLU A 403 33.31 -44.16 25.85
N THR A 404 32.39 -45.08 25.55
CA THR A 404 32.43 -45.95 24.36
C THR A 404 31.04 -46.07 23.76
N GLY A 405 30.94 -46.59 22.53
CA GLY A 405 29.65 -46.67 21.85
C GLY A 405 28.75 -47.87 22.19
N ASN A 406 29.28 -48.86 22.91
CA ASN A 406 28.49 -50.05 23.30
C ASN A 406 27.84 -49.82 24.66
N ILE A 407 26.76 -49.05 24.66
CA ILE A 407 26.01 -48.70 25.87
C ILE A 407 24.96 -49.77 26.15
N THR A 408 24.84 -50.18 27.41
CA THR A 408 23.76 -51.07 27.88
C THR A 408 22.88 -50.37 28.91
N VAL A 409 21.59 -50.70 28.92
CA VAL A 409 20.63 -50.29 29.94
C VAL A 409 19.99 -51.53 30.55
N GLN A 410 20.16 -51.73 31.85
CA GLN A 410 19.55 -52.79 32.63
C GLN A 410 18.43 -52.22 33.49
N VAL A 411 17.19 -52.61 33.23
CA VAL A 411 16.03 -52.19 34.02
C VAL A 411 15.40 -53.41 34.67
N SER A 412 15.30 -53.41 36.01
CA SER A 412 14.70 -54.49 36.80
C SER A 412 15.24 -55.87 36.40
N GLY A 413 16.57 -55.97 36.22
CA GLY A 413 17.28 -57.21 35.87
C GLY A 413 17.36 -57.53 34.37
N THR A 414 16.62 -56.85 33.49
CA THR A 414 16.66 -57.09 32.03
C THR A 414 17.60 -56.11 31.33
N THR A 415 18.65 -56.61 30.67
CA THR A 415 19.65 -55.79 29.95
C THR A 415 19.35 -55.68 28.45
N ARG A 416 19.48 -54.47 27.90
CA ARG A 416 19.37 -54.17 26.47
C ARG A 416 20.52 -53.28 26.00
N ASN A 417 20.93 -53.41 24.76
CA ASN A 417 21.88 -52.50 24.13
C ASN A 417 21.16 -51.22 23.69
N LEU A 418 21.68 -50.05 24.08
CA LEU A 418 21.15 -48.76 23.68
C LEU A 418 21.74 -48.35 22.32
N ARG A 419 20.86 -47.96 21.40
CA ARG A 419 21.19 -47.56 20.02
C ARG A 419 20.64 -46.16 19.70
N ASP A 420 21.13 -45.57 18.63
CA ASP A 420 20.53 -44.38 18.06
C ASP A 420 19.19 -44.72 17.35
N VAL A 421 18.45 -43.70 16.92
CA VAL A 421 17.13 -43.81 16.28
C VAL A 421 17.16 -44.68 15.02
N ASP A 422 18.29 -44.72 14.33
CA ASP A 422 18.57 -45.50 13.11
C ASP A 422 19.19 -46.88 13.38
N PHE A 423 19.28 -47.29 14.66
CA PHE A 423 19.92 -48.51 15.16
C PHE A 423 21.45 -48.56 15.10
N SER A 424 22.11 -47.46 14.74
CA SER A 424 23.57 -47.37 14.79
C SER A 424 24.12 -47.38 16.23
N ILE A 425 25.42 -47.66 16.34
CA ILE A 425 26.15 -47.57 17.61
C ILE A 425 26.25 -46.09 17.98
N LEU A 426 25.75 -45.71 19.17
CA LEU A 426 25.91 -44.35 19.68
C LEU A 426 27.40 -44.03 19.84
N PRO A 427 27.90 -42.83 19.49
CA PRO A 427 29.28 -42.48 19.71
C PRO A 427 29.61 -42.31 21.21
N ALA A 428 30.89 -42.23 21.55
CA ALA A 428 31.31 -41.75 22.87
C ALA A 428 30.68 -40.38 23.15
N GLU A 429 30.32 -40.11 24.41
CA GLU A 429 29.67 -38.87 24.89
C GLU A 429 28.27 -38.55 24.35
N ALA A 430 27.62 -39.49 23.64
CA ALA A 430 26.23 -39.36 23.21
C ALA A 430 25.24 -39.35 24.39
N ILE A 431 25.54 -40.10 25.44
CA ILE A 431 24.85 -40.08 26.74
C ILE A 431 25.68 -39.22 27.68
N ARG A 432 25.09 -38.13 28.17
CA ARG A 432 25.71 -37.15 29.05
C ARG A 432 25.09 -37.17 30.43
N GLU A 433 25.92 -37.07 31.46
CA GLU A 433 25.54 -36.96 32.86
C GLU A 433 24.53 -35.83 33.07
N GLY A 434 23.48 -36.11 33.84
CA GLY A 434 22.39 -35.17 34.15
C GLY A 434 21.36 -34.99 33.04
N ARG A 435 21.62 -35.49 31.81
CA ARG A 435 20.70 -35.32 30.69
C ARG A 435 19.60 -36.37 30.68
N THR A 436 18.37 -35.93 30.37
CA THR A 436 17.19 -36.80 30.29
C THR A 436 16.95 -37.26 28.85
N TYR A 437 16.75 -38.56 28.69
CA TYR A 437 16.50 -39.25 27.44
C TYR A 437 15.15 -39.96 27.49
N ILE A 438 14.46 -40.00 26.35
CA ILE A 438 13.35 -40.93 26.14
C ILE A 438 13.88 -42.09 25.32
N ILE A 439 13.77 -43.30 25.87
CA ILE A 439 14.21 -44.53 25.22
C ILE A 439 13.02 -45.43 24.91
N GLU A 440 13.04 -46.08 23.75
CA GLU A 440 12.05 -47.06 23.33
C GLU A 440 12.66 -48.46 23.33
N THR A 441 12.02 -49.43 23.98
CA THR A 441 12.46 -50.84 23.94
C THR A 441 12.07 -51.51 22.62
N ILE A 442 13.02 -52.16 21.94
CA ILE A 442 12.79 -52.85 20.67
C ILE A 442 13.22 -54.31 20.78
N GLY A 443 12.27 -55.23 20.63
CA GLY A 443 12.51 -56.68 20.74
C GLY A 443 12.95 -57.12 22.14
N ALA A 444 13.86 -58.08 22.25
CA ALA A 444 14.43 -58.52 23.53
C ALA A 444 15.84 -57.97 23.81
N GLN A 445 16.51 -57.44 22.77
CA GLN A 445 17.95 -57.17 22.81
C GLN A 445 18.31 -55.67 22.77
N PHE A 446 17.39 -54.81 22.33
CA PHE A 446 17.70 -53.40 22.04
C PHE A 446 16.76 -52.43 22.74
N ALA A 447 17.27 -51.25 23.01
CA ALA A 447 16.50 -50.02 23.21
C ALA A 447 17.11 -48.94 22.30
N ARG A 448 16.30 -47.98 21.83
CA ARG A 448 16.80 -46.84 21.06
C ARG A 448 16.48 -45.52 21.76
N VAL A 449 17.35 -44.54 21.60
CA VAL A 449 17.07 -43.16 22.03
C VAL A 449 16.13 -42.52 21.01
N VAL A 450 14.94 -42.11 21.45
CA VAL A 450 13.93 -41.46 20.61
C VAL A 450 14.06 -39.94 20.68
N SER A 451 14.41 -39.42 21.86
CA SER A 451 14.72 -37.99 22.03
C SER A 451 15.62 -37.77 23.25
N ALA A 452 16.37 -36.67 23.21
CA ALA A 452 17.10 -36.15 24.35
C ALA A 452 16.48 -34.80 24.74
N ILE A 453 15.89 -34.75 25.94
CA ILE A 453 15.34 -33.52 26.49
C ILE A 453 16.54 -32.65 26.90
N ARG A 454 16.76 -31.54 26.19
CA ARG A 454 17.80 -30.57 26.53
C ARG A 454 17.35 -29.77 27.74
N THR A 455 18.21 -29.68 28.75
CA THR A 455 17.98 -28.73 29.84
C THR A 455 18.43 -27.33 29.40
N LEU A 456 17.93 -26.29 30.06
CA LEU A 456 18.39 -24.91 29.83
C LEU A 456 19.90 -24.76 30.12
N ALA A 457 20.41 -25.57 31.05
CA ALA A 457 21.83 -25.62 31.41
C ALA A 457 22.70 -26.21 30.28
N ASP A 458 22.21 -27.22 29.55
CA ASP A 458 22.92 -27.77 28.39
C ASP A 458 23.07 -26.72 27.27
N ALA A 459 22.02 -25.92 27.04
CA ALA A 459 22.06 -24.86 26.05
C ALA A 459 23.03 -23.73 26.45
N GLU A 460 23.15 -23.42 27.74
CA GLU A 460 24.09 -22.41 28.22
C GLU A 460 25.54 -22.92 28.25
N ALA A 461 25.77 -24.22 28.48
CA ALA A 461 27.09 -24.84 28.39
C ALA A 461 27.63 -24.85 26.95
N ASP A 462 26.81 -25.23 25.97
CA ASP A 462 27.17 -25.20 24.55
C ASP A 462 27.49 -23.76 24.08
N LYS A 463 26.76 -22.77 24.62
CA LYS A 463 27.00 -21.34 24.38
C LYS A 463 28.34 -20.88 24.96
N GLN A 464 28.72 -21.34 26.15
CA GLN A 464 30.01 -20.96 26.75
C GLN A 464 31.21 -21.63 26.09
N GLU A 465 31.05 -22.85 25.58
CA GLU A 465 32.09 -23.50 24.76
C GLU A 465 32.33 -22.72 23.46
N ALA A 466 31.26 -22.24 22.81
CA ALA A 466 31.35 -21.39 21.62
C ALA A 466 32.03 -20.04 21.89
N ILE A 467 31.77 -19.43 23.06
CA ILE A 467 32.43 -18.18 23.49
C ILE A 467 33.93 -18.40 23.74
N SER A 468 34.29 -19.46 24.45
CA SER A 468 35.70 -19.80 24.73
C SER A 468 36.52 -20.04 23.45
N HIS A 469 35.93 -20.68 22.45
CA HIS A 469 36.55 -20.87 21.14
C HIS A 469 36.78 -19.56 20.36
N ALA A 470 35.88 -18.58 20.52
CA ALA A 470 36.01 -17.27 19.90
C ALA A 470 37.11 -16.42 20.56
N ASP A 471 37.21 -16.47 21.89
CA ASP A 471 38.22 -15.71 22.64
C ASP A 471 39.66 -16.21 22.37
N ALA A 472 39.84 -17.53 22.24
CA ALA A 472 41.14 -18.12 21.89
C ALA A 472 41.66 -17.69 20.50
N GLN A 473 40.77 -17.33 19.57
CA GLN A 473 41.16 -16.81 18.25
C GLN A 473 41.52 -15.32 18.28
N ILE A 474 41.01 -14.56 19.24
CA ILE A 474 41.30 -13.12 19.41
C ILE A 474 42.69 -12.92 20.02
N GLU A 475 43.10 -13.79 20.94
CA GLU A 475 44.42 -13.68 21.61
C GLU A 475 45.58 -13.94 20.63
N LEU A 476 45.40 -14.80 19.63
CA LEU A 476 46.42 -15.12 18.61
C LEU A 476 46.71 -13.96 17.64
N VAL A 477 45.81 -12.98 17.53
CA VAL A 477 45.94 -11.81 16.64
C VAL A 477 46.72 -10.67 17.29
N ASN A 478 46.77 -10.63 18.63
CA ASN A 478 47.39 -9.53 19.36
C ASN A 478 48.91 -9.70 19.63
N ASP A 479 49.45 -10.91 19.45
CA ASP A 479 50.85 -11.23 19.78
C ASP A 479 51.84 -11.24 18.58
N ALA A 480 51.43 -10.76 17.39
CA ALA A 480 52.34 -10.68 16.24
C ALA A 480 53.29 -9.47 16.34
N PRO A 481 54.63 -9.66 16.31
CA PRO A 481 55.60 -8.59 16.56
C PRO A 481 55.68 -7.60 15.39
N LEU A 482 55.60 -6.30 15.72
CA LEU A 482 55.78 -5.16 14.82
C LEU A 482 57.17 -5.16 14.18
N LEU A 483 57.26 -5.52 12.90
CA LEU A 483 58.47 -5.32 12.09
C LEU A 483 58.54 -3.89 11.58
N SER A 484 59.66 -3.26 11.92
CA SER A 484 60.07 -1.91 11.60
C SER A 484 60.88 -1.86 10.29
N ASP A 485 60.37 -1.24 9.23
CA ASP A 485 61.19 -0.46 8.31
C ASP A 485 60.38 0.63 7.59
N GLY A 486 61.02 1.78 7.43
CA GLY A 486 60.39 3.03 7.05
C GLY A 486 60.15 3.15 5.55
N SER A 487 58.89 3.29 5.15
CA SER A 487 58.49 4.08 3.99
C SER A 487 57.09 4.67 4.20
N ARG A 488 57.05 5.94 4.62
CA ARG A 488 55.82 6.72 4.69
C ARG A 488 55.59 7.41 3.34
N SER A 489 54.75 6.82 2.51
CA SER A 489 54.02 7.54 1.46
C SER A 489 52.57 7.67 1.89
N LEU A 490 52.17 8.91 2.15
CA LEU A 490 50.80 9.34 2.47
C LEU A 490 49.84 8.91 1.36
N MET A 491 48.97 7.94 1.63
CA MET A 491 47.76 7.67 0.85
C MET A 491 46.56 8.13 1.68
N ARG A 492 46.01 9.30 1.35
CA ARG A 492 44.67 9.71 1.82
C ARG A 492 43.65 8.84 1.09
N LEU A 493 43.17 7.80 1.76
CA LEU A 493 41.99 7.04 1.36
C LEU A 493 40.74 7.72 1.94
N GLY A 494 39.83 8.17 1.08
CA GLY A 494 38.49 8.60 1.47
C GLY A 494 37.72 7.41 2.04
N GLY A 495 37.03 7.61 3.16
CA GLY A 495 36.41 6.53 3.91
C GLY A 495 35.33 5.80 3.13
N ARG A 496 35.57 4.51 2.83
CA ARG A 496 34.66 3.38 3.13
C ARG A 496 35.09 2.00 2.61
N ASP A 497 36.29 1.82 2.05
CA ASP A 497 36.77 0.48 1.67
C ASP A 497 38.00 0.04 2.50
N ILE A 498 37.87 -1.07 3.23
CA ILE A 498 38.95 -1.70 4.00
C ILE A 498 39.64 -2.75 3.12
N MET A 499 40.88 -2.50 2.71
CA MET A 499 41.72 -3.49 2.01
C MET A 499 42.49 -4.31 3.06
N ARG A 500 42.24 -5.63 3.15
CA ARG A 500 43.07 -6.54 3.99
C ARG A 500 44.21 -7.11 3.15
N MET A 501 45.45 -6.98 3.64
CA MET A 501 46.61 -7.69 3.08
C MET A 501 46.73 -9.07 3.73
N THR A 502 46.83 -10.12 2.92
CA THR A 502 47.21 -11.47 3.38
C THR A 502 48.56 -11.86 2.78
N ALA A 503 49.16 -12.94 3.29
CA ALA A 503 50.49 -13.45 2.89
C ALA A 503 50.61 -13.87 1.41
N SER A 504 49.53 -13.80 0.63
CA SER A 504 49.50 -14.12 -0.81
C SER A 504 49.20 -12.90 -1.72
N GLY A 505 49.31 -11.67 -1.18
CA GLY A 505 49.18 -10.42 -1.94
C GLY A 505 47.79 -9.76 -1.82
N PRO A 506 47.63 -8.51 -2.33
CA PRO A 506 46.39 -7.76 -2.19
C PRO A 506 45.27 -8.37 -3.05
N ARG A 507 44.16 -8.77 -2.43
CA ARG A 507 42.92 -9.17 -3.10
C ARG A 507 41.79 -8.24 -2.69
N LEU A 508 40.97 -7.82 -3.67
CA LEU A 508 39.67 -7.20 -3.42
C LEU A 508 38.73 -8.26 -2.83
N ALA A 509 38.01 -7.90 -1.77
CA ALA A 509 37.15 -8.81 -1.01
C ALA A 509 35.97 -9.31 -1.88
N GLY A 510 36.07 -10.56 -2.36
CA GLY A 510 34.91 -11.41 -2.59
C GLY A 510 34.61 -12.22 -1.32
N PRO A 511 33.34 -12.53 -1.01
CA PRO A 511 32.97 -13.11 0.27
C PRO A 511 33.42 -14.57 0.36
N ALA A 512 34.09 -14.93 1.46
CA ALA A 512 34.32 -16.31 1.84
C ALA A 512 33.69 -16.53 3.22
N GLY A 513 32.66 -17.37 3.25
CA GLY A 513 31.91 -17.74 4.44
C GLY A 513 30.40 -17.67 4.20
N GLY A 514 29.80 -18.77 3.70
CA GLY A 514 28.37 -19.06 3.82
C GLY A 514 27.36 -18.14 3.14
N ALA A 515 27.75 -17.16 2.32
CA ALA A 515 26.80 -16.31 1.62
C ALA A 515 25.98 -17.16 0.61
N VAL A 516 24.71 -17.41 0.94
CA VAL A 516 23.67 -17.69 -0.06
C VAL A 516 23.79 -16.61 -1.13
N ALA A 517 23.94 -17.01 -2.40
CA ALA A 517 24.13 -16.08 -3.50
C ALA A 517 23.12 -14.93 -3.39
N ALA A 518 23.60 -13.68 -3.42
CA ALA A 518 22.72 -12.52 -3.38
C ALA A 518 21.66 -12.67 -4.49
N PRO A 519 20.36 -12.73 -4.16
CA PRO A 519 19.33 -12.83 -5.19
C PRO A 519 19.34 -11.57 -6.06
N GLU A 520 18.97 -11.72 -7.33
CA GLU A 520 18.78 -10.59 -8.26
C GLU A 520 17.91 -9.52 -7.62
N GLY A 521 18.50 -8.40 -7.15
CA GLY A 521 17.75 -7.32 -6.51
C GLY A 521 18.49 -6.42 -5.52
N GLY A 522 19.74 -6.71 -5.14
CA GLY A 522 20.54 -5.80 -4.28
C GLY A 522 20.20 -5.87 -2.78
N TRP A 523 19.69 -7.01 -2.31
CA TRP A 523 19.38 -7.26 -0.90
C TRP A 523 20.58 -7.86 -0.16
N ALA A 524 20.88 -7.36 1.04
CA ALA A 524 21.81 -8.00 1.96
C ALA A 524 21.06 -9.08 2.75
N ALA A 525 21.58 -10.30 2.77
CA ALA A 525 21.02 -11.40 3.54
C ALA A 525 21.87 -11.65 4.80
N VAL A 526 21.24 -11.80 5.96
CA VAL A 526 21.87 -12.18 7.23
C VAL A 526 21.09 -13.34 7.80
N GLU A 527 21.77 -14.47 8.01
CA GLU A 527 21.17 -15.60 8.72
C GLU A 527 21.16 -15.29 10.22
N ASN A 528 19.99 -15.36 10.86
CA ASN A 528 19.85 -15.13 12.29
C ASN A 528 20.28 -16.37 13.09
N SER A 529 20.32 -16.26 14.42
CA SER A 529 20.75 -17.35 15.32
C SER A 529 19.86 -18.60 15.27
N GLU A 530 18.70 -18.54 14.60
CA GLU A 530 17.75 -19.64 14.44
C GLU A 530 17.86 -20.34 13.06
N GLY A 531 18.78 -19.90 12.20
CA GLY A 531 18.94 -20.42 10.83
C GLY A 531 17.93 -19.84 9.84
N GLU A 532 17.23 -18.76 10.19
CA GLU A 532 16.34 -18.04 9.28
C GLU A 532 17.10 -16.93 8.55
N VAL A 533 16.79 -16.70 7.27
CA VAL A 533 17.46 -15.66 6.47
C VAL A 533 16.66 -14.36 6.55
N GLU A 534 17.25 -13.34 7.16
CA GLU A 534 16.75 -11.96 7.13
C GLU A 534 17.30 -11.23 5.91
N PHE A 535 16.42 -10.62 5.12
CA PHE A 535 16.78 -9.79 3.98
C PHE A 535 16.62 -8.32 4.36
N THR A 536 17.71 -7.56 4.30
CA THR A 536 17.71 -6.10 4.46
C THR A 536 18.02 -5.45 3.12
N ALA A 537 17.18 -4.52 2.65
CA ALA A 537 17.49 -3.74 1.46
C ALA A 537 18.77 -2.94 1.69
N GLN A 538 19.60 -2.76 0.66
CA GLN A 538 20.57 -1.67 0.68
C GLN A 538 19.81 -0.34 0.75
N ALA A 539 19.94 0.37 1.88
CA ALA A 539 19.40 1.71 2.05
C ALA A 539 19.88 2.61 0.90
N GLY A 540 18.94 3.20 0.16
CA GLY A 540 19.22 4.24 -0.84
C GLY A 540 18.77 3.98 -2.27
N THR A 541 18.32 2.76 -2.64
CA THR A 541 17.83 2.51 -4.02
C THR A 541 16.31 2.69 -4.16
N TYR A 542 15.55 2.57 -3.08
CA TYR A 542 14.07 2.58 -3.09
C TYR A 542 13.45 3.51 -2.02
N GLY A 543 14.19 4.52 -1.55
CA GLY A 543 13.80 5.39 -0.42
C GLY A 543 14.20 4.80 0.94
N ILE A 544 14.28 5.63 1.99
CA ILE A 544 14.63 5.21 3.36
C ILE A 544 13.43 4.60 4.13
N ASP A 545 12.26 4.61 3.49
CA ASP A 545 10.94 4.32 4.06
C ASP A 545 10.22 3.14 3.37
N ALA A 546 10.85 2.48 2.40
CA ALA A 546 10.32 1.22 1.86
C ALA A 546 10.32 0.13 2.94
N VAL A 547 9.59 -0.96 2.71
CA VAL A 547 9.58 -2.13 3.60
C VAL A 547 10.95 -2.80 3.51
N ASP A 548 11.92 -2.24 4.23
CA ASP A 548 13.35 -2.53 4.04
C ASP A 548 13.78 -3.86 4.68
N ARG A 549 12.86 -4.60 5.30
CA ARG A 549 13.17 -5.85 5.99
C ARG A 549 12.09 -6.90 5.77
N PHE A 550 12.52 -8.04 5.26
CA PHE A 550 11.72 -9.26 5.17
C PHE A 550 12.44 -10.40 5.91
N MET A 551 11.68 -11.25 6.59
CA MET A 551 12.16 -12.54 7.08
C MET A 551 11.66 -13.64 6.15
N GLU A 552 12.53 -14.53 5.69
CA GLU A 552 12.12 -15.69 4.92
C GLU A 552 11.96 -16.91 5.83
N ARG A 553 10.75 -17.49 5.84
CA ARG A 553 10.43 -18.72 6.57
C ARG A 553 9.75 -19.71 5.65
N GLY A 554 10.37 -20.86 5.43
CA GLY A 554 9.82 -21.92 4.58
C GLY A 554 9.56 -21.48 3.13
N GLY A 555 10.44 -20.66 2.55
CA GLY A 555 10.31 -20.15 1.18
C GLY A 555 9.31 -19.01 1.00
N VAL A 556 8.78 -18.43 2.09
CA VAL A 556 7.87 -17.27 2.06
C VAL A 556 8.53 -16.09 2.76
N ARG A 557 8.50 -14.94 2.10
CA ARG A 557 8.95 -13.66 2.67
C ARG A 557 7.82 -13.02 3.47
N TYR A 558 8.11 -12.66 4.72
CA TYR A 558 7.19 -11.95 5.61
C TYR A 558 7.76 -10.56 5.90
N PRO A 559 6.95 -9.50 5.87
CA PRO A 559 7.39 -8.16 6.27
C PRO A 559 7.78 -8.18 7.75
N VAL A 560 8.84 -7.45 8.10
CA VAL A 560 9.26 -7.25 9.50
C VAL A 560 8.63 -5.96 10.03
N ALA A 561 8.25 -5.99 11.31
CA ALA A 561 7.71 -4.83 11.99
C ALA A 561 8.66 -3.62 11.90
N ALA A 562 8.09 -2.42 11.76
CA ALA A 562 8.88 -1.19 11.76
C ALA A 562 9.64 -1.04 13.08
N PRO A 563 10.89 -0.51 13.07
CA PRO A 563 11.60 -0.17 14.30
C PRO A 563 10.77 0.79 15.17
N ALA A 564 10.86 0.62 16.49
CA ALA A 564 10.18 1.50 17.44
C ALA A 564 10.49 2.98 17.16
N GLY A 565 9.46 3.81 17.00
CA GLY A 565 9.58 5.24 16.70
C GLY A 565 9.47 5.63 15.22
N THR A 566 9.35 4.67 14.30
CA THR A 566 9.08 4.92 12.87
C THR A 566 7.60 4.69 12.58
N THR A 567 6.88 5.70 12.06
CA THR A 567 5.48 5.54 11.64
C THR A 567 5.43 5.48 10.11
N ARG A 568 4.84 4.42 9.56
CA ARG A 568 4.68 4.21 8.11
C ARG A 568 3.21 4.24 7.74
N THR A 569 2.88 4.86 6.62
CA THR A 569 1.49 4.94 6.15
C THR A 569 1.12 3.73 5.29
N ALA A 570 -0.06 3.16 5.53
CA ALA A 570 -0.66 2.13 4.72
C ALA A 570 -2.10 2.47 4.29
N TYR A 571 -2.52 1.92 3.15
CA TYR A 571 -3.91 1.98 2.68
C TYR A 571 -4.43 0.58 2.39
N ILE A 572 -5.68 0.32 2.78
CA ILE A 572 -6.38 -0.92 2.46
C ILE A 572 -7.19 -0.71 1.19
N LEU A 573 -6.83 -1.41 0.11
CA LEU A 573 -7.58 -1.41 -1.15
C LEU A 573 -8.34 -2.73 -1.26
N SER A 574 -9.64 -2.66 -1.04
CA SER A 574 -10.51 -3.83 -1.12
C SER A 574 -11.38 -3.78 -2.37
N VAL A 575 -11.28 -4.81 -3.20
CA VAL A 575 -12.07 -4.97 -4.41
C VAL A 575 -13.31 -5.80 -4.09
N MET A 576 -14.48 -5.27 -4.43
CA MET A 576 -15.76 -5.92 -4.16
C MET A 576 -16.73 -5.75 -5.34
N GLY A 577 -17.62 -6.73 -5.52
CA GLY A 577 -18.66 -6.70 -6.55
C GLY A 577 -18.76 -8.01 -7.32
N GLN A 578 -18.82 -7.94 -8.65
CA GLN A 578 -19.14 -9.10 -9.51
C GLN A 578 -17.97 -9.61 -10.34
N SER A 579 -18.28 -10.31 -11.45
CA SER A 579 -17.32 -10.86 -12.40
C SER A 579 -16.25 -9.89 -12.91
N ASN A 580 -16.62 -8.63 -13.16
CA ASN A 580 -15.67 -7.59 -13.57
C ASN A 580 -14.86 -7.01 -12.39
N ALA A 581 -15.20 -7.37 -11.15
CA ALA A 581 -14.46 -7.02 -9.94
C ALA A 581 -13.35 -8.04 -9.63
N ASP A 582 -12.52 -8.38 -10.61
CA ASP A 582 -11.43 -9.39 -10.52
C ASP A 582 -11.84 -10.87 -10.42
N ALA A 583 -13.14 -11.20 -10.39
CA ALA A 583 -13.60 -12.58 -10.24
C ALA A 583 -13.49 -13.44 -11.52
N THR A 584 -13.66 -12.87 -12.73
CA THR A 584 -13.65 -13.66 -13.97
C THR A 584 -12.29 -13.68 -14.66
N GLU A 585 -11.87 -14.89 -15.03
CA GLU A 585 -10.71 -15.23 -15.84
C GLU A 585 -10.91 -14.94 -17.33
N MET A 586 -10.00 -14.16 -17.91
CA MET A 586 -9.88 -14.00 -19.36
C MET A 586 -8.63 -14.72 -19.86
N ASN A 587 -8.59 -14.99 -21.17
CA ASN A 587 -7.50 -15.64 -21.90
C ASN A 587 -6.77 -14.67 -22.83
N ASP A 588 -7.09 -13.37 -22.82
CA ASP A 588 -6.36 -12.37 -23.60
C ASP A 588 -4.95 -12.13 -23.01
N PRO A 589 -3.98 -11.67 -23.83
CA PRO A 589 -2.62 -11.48 -23.37
C PRO A 589 -2.54 -10.51 -22.20
N LEU A 590 -1.84 -10.93 -21.15
CA LEU A 590 -1.56 -10.07 -20.03
C LEU A 590 -0.66 -8.91 -20.45
N PRO A 591 -1.04 -7.66 -20.13
CA PRO A 591 -0.19 -6.51 -20.44
C PRO A 591 1.11 -6.54 -19.64
N TRP A 592 1.12 -7.16 -18.44
CA TRP A 592 2.29 -7.35 -17.58
C TRP A 592 2.18 -8.62 -16.77
N ARG A 593 3.34 -9.21 -16.47
CA ARG A 593 3.39 -10.35 -15.54
C ARG A 593 3.46 -9.91 -14.07
N PHE A 594 4.02 -8.74 -13.77
CA PHE A 594 4.28 -8.27 -12.41
C PHE A 594 4.00 -6.77 -12.22
N PRO A 595 3.48 -6.33 -11.06
CA PRO A 595 3.17 -4.92 -10.86
C PRO A 595 4.46 -4.11 -10.68
N PRO A 596 4.53 -2.88 -11.22
CA PRO A 596 5.51 -1.91 -10.75
C PRO A 596 5.28 -1.72 -9.25
N MET A 597 6.37 -1.70 -8.46
CA MET A 597 6.33 -1.56 -6.99
C MET A 597 5.85 -2.79 -6.19
N LYS A 598 6.17 -4.02 -6.62
CA LYS A 598 5.80 -5.27 -5.92
C LYS A 598 6.10 -5.32 -4.41
N HIS A 599 7.08 -4.56 -3.92
CA HIS A 599 7.46 -4.51 -2.50
C HIS A 599 6.61 -3.57 -1.63
N HIS A 600 5.75 -2.75 -2.25
CA HIS A 600 4.80 -1.86 -1.58
C HIS A 600 3.37 -2.40 -1.61
N ILE A 601 3.16 -3.60 -2.16
CA ILE A 601 1.85 -4.23 -2.27
C ILE A 601 1.86 -5.55 -1.49
N PHE A 602 0.97 -5.64 -0.52
CA PHE A 602 0.76 -6.79 0.34
C PHE A 602 -0.59 -7.46 0.03
N THR A 603 -0.67 -8.74 0.36
CA THR A 603 -1.90 -9.52 0.38
C THR A 603 -1.91 -10.40 1.63
N LEU A 604 -3.09 -10.88 2.02
CA LEU A 604 -3.20 -11.90 3.06
C LEU A 604 -2.61 -13.22 2.55
N ASP A 605 -1.79 -13.87 3.38
CA ASP A 605 -1.30 -15.23 3.15
C ASP A 605 -2.48 -16.20 3.27
N ASP A 606 -2.97 -16.67 2.14
CA ASP A 606 -4.15 -17.51 2.06
C ASP A 606 -3.85 -18.98 2.38
N ILE A 607 -2.57 -19.38 2.50
CA ILE A 607 -2.04 -20.72 2.84
C ILE A 607 -2.49 -21.85 1.88
N GLN A 608 -3.70 -21.77 1.31
CA GLN A 608 -4.31 -22.61 0.31
C GLN A 608 -4.47 -21.81 -0.99
N GLY A 609 -3.51 -21.93 -1.90
CA GLY A 609 -3.53 -21.23 -3.18
C GLY A 609 -2.14 -20.87 -3.67
N ILE A 610 -2.10 -19.91 -4.61
CA ILE A 610 -0.88 -19.29 -5.09
C ILE A 610 -0.54 -18.16 -4.12
N ARG A 611 0.35 -18.45 -3.16
CA ARG A 611 0.79 -17.46 -2.16
C ARG A 611 1.29 -16.18 -2.85
N GLY A 612 0.78 -15.04 -2.39
CA GLY A 612 1.15 -13.74 -2.95
C GLY A 612 0.44 -13.38 -4.26
N GLY A 613 -0.59 -14.13 -4.65
CA GLY A 613 -1.42 -13.83 -5.83
C GLY A 613 -2.30 -12.58 -5.64
N LEU A 614 -2.37 -11.74 -6.68
CA LEU A 614 -3.09 -10.46 -6.66
C LEU A 614 -4.60 -10.56 -6.85
N ARG A 615 -5.12 -11.73 -7.23
CA ARG A 615 -6.54 -11.90 -7.55
C ARG A 615 -7.47 -11.87 -6.36
N GLY A 616 -6.94 -11.91 -5.14
CA GLY A 616 -7.78 -12.18 -3.98
C GLY A 616 -8.51 -13.52 -4.09
N TRP A 617 -9.53 -13.68 -3.27
CA TRP A 617 -10.10 -14.95 -2.84
C TRP A 617 -11.16 -15.50 -3.82
N LEU A 618 -10.98 -16.72 -4.36
CA LEU A 618 -11.95 -17.38 -5.25
C LEU A 618 -13.10 -18.13 -4.50
N GLY A 619 -13.51 -17.65 -3.32
CA GLY A 619 -14.70 -18.19 -2.63
C GLY A 619 -14.49 -19.43 -1.74
N VAL A 620 -13.27 -19.83 -1.38
CA VAL A 620 -12.99 -21.01 -0.51
C VAL A 620 -12.47 -20.60 0.88
N PRO A 621 -13.20 -20.78 1.99
CA PRO A 621 -12.89 -20.16 3.30
C PRO A 621 -11.42 -20.26 3.66
N THR A 622 -10.77 -19.13 3.99
CA THR A 622 -9.39 -19.21 4.51
C THR A 622 -9.44 -20.10 5.76
N PRO A 623 -8.65 -21.17 5.84
CA PRO A 623 -8.64 -22.01 7.03
C PRO A 623 -8.36 -21.18 8.28
N ALA A 624 -8.98 -21.52 9.40
CA ALA A 624 -8.68 -20.89 10.68
C ALA A 624 -7.18 -21.04 11.00
N GLY A 625 -6.48 -19.92 11.17
CA GLY A 625 -5.05 -19.87 11.45
C GLY A 625 -4.55 -18.41 11.53
N PRO A 626 -3.32 -18.18 12.02
CA PRO A 626 -2.75 -16.84 12.08
C PRO A 626 -2.52 -16.31 10.67
N LYS A 627 -3.40 -15.41 10.22
CA LYS A 627 -3.28 -14.73 8.93
C LYS A 627 -2.12 -13.74 9.01
N ARG A 628 -1.22 -13.82 8.04
CA ARG A 628 -0.05 -12.94 7.93
C ARG A 628 -0.11 -12.18 6.61
N LEU A 629 0.41 -10.97 6.58
CA LEU A 629 0.62 -10.25 5.33
C LEU A 629 1.89 -10.77 4.66
N ILE A 630 1.81 -10.96 3.35
CA ILE A 630 2.95 -11.33 2.51
C ILE A 630 3.04 -10.35 1.33
N PRO A 631 4.25 -10.01 0.86
CA PRO A 631 4.40 -9.25 -0.36
C PRO A 631 3.89 -10.06 -1.54
N VAL A 632 3.41 -9.34 -2.55
CA VAL A 632 3.07 -9.94 -3.83
C VAL A 632 4.35 -10.55 -4.43
N GLN A 633 4.36 -11.87 -4.58
CA GLN A 633 5.57 -12.60 -4.98
C GLN A 633 5.73 -12.69 -6.50
N GLN A 634 6.99 -12.75 -6.93
CA GLN A 634 7.43 -12.96 -8.31
C GLN A 634 7.41 -14.45 -8.70
N ASP A 635 7.39 -15.36 -7.73
CA ASP A 635 7.89 -16.74 -7.89
C ASP A 635 6.81 -17.82 -7.82
N ALA A 636 5.59 -17.52 -8.30
CA ALA A 636 4.61 -18.55 -8.66
C ALA A 636 5.08 -19.32 -9.91
N TRP A 637 6.24 -19.96 -9.81
CA TRP A 637 7.08 -20.40 -10.93
C TRP A 637 6.52 -21.63 -11.67
N THR A 638 5.35 -22.16 -11.28
CA THR A 638 4.78 -23.37 -11.89
C THR A 638 3.43 -23.16 -12.57
N TRP A 639 2.80 -21.99 -12.43
CA TRP A 639 1.51 -21.70 -13.08
C TRP A 639 1.58 -20.33 -13.74
N ALA A 640 1.98 -20.33 -15.01
CA ALA A 640 2.14 -19.16 -15.87
C ALA A 640 0.87 -18.29 -16.01
N ASP A 641 -0.26 -18.74 -15.46
CA ASP A 641 -1.60 -18.16 -15.63
C ASP A 641 -2.10 -17.39 -14.38
N SER A 642 -1.23 -17.07 -13.41
CA SER A 642 -1.61 -16.35 -12.16
C SER A 642 -1.13 -14.90 -12.08
N THR A 643 -0.66 -14.38 -13.22
CA THR A 643 -0.08 -13.05 -13.38
C THR A 643 -1.18 -11.98 -13.41
N ILE A 644 -0.87 -10.72 -13.04
CA ILE A 644 -1.83 -9.66 -12.62
C ILE A 644 -3.15 -9.63 -13.40
N HIS A 645 -4.22 -10.10 -12.78
CA HIS A 645 -5.58 -9.98 -13.29
C HIS A 645 -6.40 -8.92 -12.55
N SER A 646 -5.80 -8.30 -11.54
CA SER A 646 -6.49 -7.41 -10.62
C SER A 646 -6.36 -5.95 -11.02
N TYR A 647 -7.47 -5.29 -11.31
CA TYR A 647 -7.46 -3.83 -11.48
C TYR A 647 -7.17 -3.10 -10.16
N GLY A 648 -7.50 -3.72 -9.01
CA GLY A 648 -7.14 -3.21 -7.68
C GLY A 648 -5.62 -3.16 -7.47
N ALA A 649 -4.89 -4.17 -7.96
CA ALA A 649 -3.43 -4.18 -7.92
C ALA A 649 -2.83 -3.10 -8.81
N THR A 650 -3.40 -2.91 -10.00
CA THR A 650 -3.02 -1.81 -10.90
C THR A 650 -3.30 -0.45 -10.25
N ALA A 651 -4.43 -0.30 -9.57
CA ALA A 651 -4.79 0.91 -8.85
C ALA A 651 -3.77 1.20 -7.73
N ALA A 652 -3.41 0.21 -6.92
CA ALA A 652 -2.42 0.34 -5.85
C ALA A 652 -1.05 0.79 -6.39
N ALA A 653 -0.53 0.09 -7.40
CA ALA A 653 0.76 0.41 -8.00
C ALA A 653 0.79 1.81 -8.63
N ARG A 654 -0.26 2.20 -9.36
CA ARG A 654 -0.36 3.55 -9.92
C ARG A 654 -0.51 4.60 -8.82
N LEU A 655 -1.29 4.32 -7.78
CA LEU A 655 -1.47 5.26 -6.67
C LEU A 655 -0.17 5.50 -5.91
N GLY A 656 0.60 4.45 -5.59
CA GLY A 656 1.93 4.57 -5.01
C GLY A 656 2.83 5.48 -5.85
N GLN A 657 2.87 5.25 -7.16
CA GLN A 657 3.63 6.10 -8.09
C GLN A 657 3.15 7.56 -8.16
N LEU A 658 1.85 7.81 -7.97
CA LEU A 658 1.29 9.17 -7.95
C LEU A 658 1.48 9.90 -6.61
N LEU A 659 1.62 9.18 -5.52
CA LEU A 659 1.89 9.74 -4.19
C LEU A 659 3.38 10.04 -3.99
N GLY A 660 4.26 9.24 -4.61
CA GLY A 660 5.71 9.46 -4.58
C GLY A 660 6.33 9.13 -3.22
N ASP A 661 7.59 9.54 -3.02
CA ASP A 661 8.35 9.28 -1.80
C ASP A 661 7.93 10.19 -0.62
N PRO A 662 7.79 9.64 0.60
CA PRO A 662 7.91 8.22 0.94
C PRO A 662 6.72 7.40 0.44
N TYR A 663 6.99 6.29 -0.25
CA TYR A 663 5.94 5.45 -0.81
C TYR A 663 5.14 4.75 0.29
N PRO A 664 3.80 4.91 0.32
CA PRO A 664 2.96 4.16 1.24
C PRO A 664 2.91 2.69 0.85
N VAL A 665 2.49 1.86 1.81
CA VAL A 665 2.17 0.45 1.58
C VAL A 665 0.68 0.31 1.25
N PHE A 666 0.37 -0.63 0.37
CA PHE A 666 -0.99 -0.97 -0.01
C PHE A 666 -1.24 -2.43 0.28
N THR A 667 -2.39 -2.74 0.84
CA THR A 667 -2.90 -4.13 0.83
C THR A 667 -3.99 -4.23 -0.22
N VAL A 668 -3.89 -5.23 -1.10
CA VAL A 668 -4.88 -5.45 -2.16
C VAL A 668 -5.56 -6.80 -1.96
N ARG A 669 -6.88 -6.79 -1.86
CA ARG A 669 -7.67 -8.01 -1.72
C ARG A 669 -9.00 -7.89 -2.48
N SER A 670 -9.29 -8.85 -3.35
CA SER A 670 -10.63 -9.01 -3.91
C SER A 670 -11.42 -10.07 -3.14
N SER A 671 -12.68 -9.73 -2.84
CA SER A 671 -13.69 -10.63 -2.30
C SER A 671 -14.92 -10.72 -3.22
N ALA A 672 -14.74 -10.38 -4.50
CA ALA A 672 -15.80 -10.35 -5.49
C ALA A 672 -16.34 -11.74 -5.86
N VAL A 673 -17.60 -11.78 -6.29
CA VAL A 673 -18.29 -13.02 -6.66
C VAL A 673 -18.99 -12.88 -7.99
N GLY A 674 -18.62 -13.72 -8.96
CA GLY A 674 -19.18 -13.69 -10.30
C GLY A 674 -20.70 -13.87 -10.34
N GLY A 675 -21.37 -13.14 -11.25
CA GLY A 675 -22.78 -13.32 -11.59
C GLY A 675 -23.80 -13.12 -10.47
N THR A 676 -23.42 -12.45 -9.38
CA THR A 676 -24.25 -12.36 -8.17
C THR A 676 -24.86 -10.97 -8.01
N LYS A 677 -26.09 -10.89 -7.49
CA LYS A 677 -26.81 -9.65 -7.15
C LYS A 677 -26.36 -9.06 -5.81
N ILE A 678 -26.75 -7.82 -5.49
CA ILE A 678 -26.58 -7.26 -4.14
C ILE A 678 -27.28 -8.18 -3.12
N ILE A 679 -28.58 -8.39 -3.33
CA ILE A 679 -29.38 -9.37 -2.59
C ILE A 679 -29.72 -10.53 -3.52
N GLY A 680 -29.37 -11.75 -3.14
CA GLY A 680 -29.60 -12.93 -3.97
C GLY A 680 -31.07 -13.33 -4.07
N ASP A 681 -31.42 -13.98 -5.19
CA ASP A 681 -32.79 -14.49 -5.41
C ASP A 681 -33.08 -15.78 -4.64
N ASN A 682 -32.05 -16.44 -4.08
CA ASN A 682 -32.16 -17.70 -3.35
C ASN A 682 -31.33 -17.65 -2.05
N PRO A 683 -31.63 -18.52 -1.07
CA PRO A 683 -30.83 -18.64 0.16
C PRO A 683 -29.35 -18.92 -0.12
N GLY A 684 -28.46 -18.24 0.61
CA GLY A 684 -27.02 -18.30 0.48
C GLY A 684 -26.43 -17.59 -0.76
N GLN A 685 -27.25 -16.99 -1.64
CA GLN A 685 -26.78 -16.21 -2.78
C GLN A 685 -26.83 -14.72 -2.49
N GLY A 686 -25.99 -13.92 -3.13
CA GLY A 686 -25.92 -12.47 -2.91
C GLY A 686 -24.53 -12.05 -2.46
N ILE A 687 -24.12 -10.83 -2.81
CA ILE A 687 -22.85 -10.28 -2.33
C ILE A 687 -22.94 -9.67 -0.93
N TRP A 688 -24.16 -9.34 -0.48
CA TRP A 688 -24.45 -8.81 0.85
C TRP A 688 -25.37 -9.73 1.64
N LYS A 689 -26.61 -9.89 1.15
CA LYS A 689 -27.65 -10.70 1.79
C LYS A 689 -28.30 -11.65 0.80
N ASP A 690 -28.93 -12.70 1.32
CA ASP A 690 -29.72 -13.62 0.52
C ASP A 690 -31.23 -13.30 0.55
N SER A 691 -32.02 -14.15 -0.09
CA SER A 691 -33.48 -13.98 -0.16
C SER A 691 -34.20 -14.08 1.19
N ASN A 692 -33.52 -14.57 2.25
CA ASN A 692 -34.03 -14.64 3.62
C ASN A 692 -33.58 -13.44 4.48
N ASP A 693 -32.89 -12.47 3.88
CA ASP A 693 -32.23 -11.34 4.56
C ASP A 693 -31.03 -11.77 5.45
N ASP A 694 -30.52 -13.00 5.28
CA ASP A 694 -29.34 -13.49 5.99
C ASP A 694 -28.05 -13.02 5.31
N TYR A 695 -27.01 -12.72 6.10
CA TYR A 695 -25.69 -12.38 5.56
C TYR A 695 -25.06 -13.54 4.81
N THR A 696 -24.60 -13.27 3.60
CA THR A 696 -24.04 -14.32 2.74
C THR A 696 -22.60 -14.65 3.09
N THR A 697 -22.14 -15.82 2.67
CA THR A 697 -20.73 -16.22 2.79
C THR A 697 -19.78 -15.17 2.19
N PRO A 698 -20.00 -14.64 0.97
CA PRO A 698 -19.19 -13.56 0.43
C PRO A 698 -19.04 -12.35 1.36
N TRP A 699 -20.15 -11.87 1.94
CA TRP A 699 -20.14 -10.73 2.87
C TRP A 699 -19.31 -11.01 4.12
N ASN A 700 -19.48 -12.19 4.71
CA ASN A 700 -18.76 -12.59 5.92
C ASN A 700 -17.25 -12.72 5.67
N ASN A 701 -16.86 -13.26 4.52
CA ASN A 701 -15.44 -13.35 4.15
C ASN A 701 -14.83 -11.98 3.86
N TRP A 702 -15.57 -11.11 3.18
CA TRP A 702 -15.13 -9.74 2.92
C TRP A 702 -14.91 -8.95 4.21
N THR A 703 -15.83 -9.10 5.18
CA THR A 703 -15.70 -8.53 6.52
C THR A 703 -14.41 -9.00 7.20
N GLN A 704 -14.18 -10.31 7.19
CA GLN A 704 -13.01 -10.91 7.80
C GLN A 704 -11.71 -10.49 7.10
N ASP A 705 -11.71 -10.37 5.77
CA ASP A 705 -10.55 -9.93 5.00
C ASP A 705 -10.13 -8.49 5.33
N ILE A 706 -11.08 -7.54 5.44
CA ILE A 706 -10.75 -6.16 5.85
C ILE A 706 -10.19 -6.14 7.28
N ARG A 707 -10.84 -6.85 8.20
CA ARG A 707 -10.42 -6.95 9.60
C ARG A 707 -9.00 -7.49 9.74
N ASP A 708 -8.69 -8.62 9.11
CA ASP A 708 -7.38 -9.26 9.22
C ASP A 708 -6.29 -8.45 8.54
N THR A 709 -6.64 -7.73 7.48
CA THR A 709 -5.71 -6.82 6.81
C THR A 709 -5.37 -5.63 7.71
N PHE A 710 -6.38 -5.04 8.38
CA PHE A 710 -6.17 -3.96 9.33
C PHE A 710 -5.26 -4.40 10.48
N TYR A 711 -5.61 -5.49 11.17
CA TYR A 711 -4.78 -5.99 12.28
C TYR A 711 -3.39 -6.41 11.83
N GLY A 712 -3.27 -7.05 10.66
CA GLY A 712 -1.97 -7.41 10.10
C GLY A 712 -1.08 -6.21 9.80
N LEU A 713 -1.65 -5.09 9.35
CA LEU A 713 -0.91 -3.84 9.14
C LEU A 713 -0.51 -3.19 10.46
N THR A 714 -1.41 -3.11 11.44
CA THR A 714 -1.13 -2.50 12.74
C THR A 714 -0.09 -3.29 13.53
N ASP A 715 -0.12 -4.63 13.47
CA ASP A 715 0.86 -5.51 14.11
C ASP A 715 2.27 -5.34 13.53
N LEU A 716 2.36 -4.92 12.26
CA LEU A 716 3.62 -4.57 11.60
C LEU A 716 4.07 -3.11 11.87
N GLY A 717 3.30 -2.34 12.63
CA GLY A 717 3.59 -0.95 12.98
C GLY A 717 3.19 0.08 11.91
N TYR A 718 2.26 -0.25 11.01
CA TYR A 718 1.72 0.73 10.06
C TYR A 718 0.56 1.53 10.67
N GLU A 719 0.50 2.81 10.33
CA GLU A 719 -0.69 3.64 10.45
C GLU A 719 -1.55 3.45 9.21
N VAL A 720 -2.75 2.89 9.37
CA VAL A 720 -3.71 2.73 8.28
C VAL A 720 -4.43 4.06 8.04
N ALA A 721 -4.06 4.78 6.98
CA ALA A 721 -4.59 6.10 6.66
C ALA A 721 -5.93 6.07 5.91
N GLY A 722 -6.35 4.92 5.40
CA GLY A 722 -7.67 4.79 4.77
C GLY A 722 -8.00 3.39 4.30
N ILE A 723 -9.29 3.09 4.28
CA ILE A 723 -9.89 1.90 3.65
C ILE A 723 -10.64 2.37 2.40
N PHE A 724 -10.17 1.92 1.24
CA PHE A 724 -10.73 2.24 -0.06
C PHE A 724 -11.42 1.02 -0.64
N ILE A 725 -12.70 1.17 -0.94
CA ILE A 725 -13.49 0.11 -1.58
C ILE A 725 -13.57 0.39 -3.07
N CYS A 726 -12.97 -0.50 -3.87
CA CYS A 726 -13.14 -0.54 -5.31
C CYS A 726 -14.38 -1.37 -5.64
N PHE A 727 -15.48 -0.72 -5.98
CA PHE A 727 -16.77 -1.37 -6.20
C PHE A 727 -17.16 -1.41 -7.70
N THR A 728 -17.28 -2.62 -8.24
CA THR A 728 -17.64 -2.88 -9.65
C THR A 728 -18.77 -3.91 -9.73
N HIS A 729 -19.97 -3.49 -10.13
CA HIS A 729 -21.19 -4.31 -10.01
C HIS A 729 -22.20 -4.08 -11.17
N GLN A 730 -23.50 -4.17 -10.89
CA GLN A 730 -24.65 -3.95 -11.78
C GLN A 730 -24.99 -5.07 -12.79
N GLU A 731 -24.05 -5.89 -13.29
CA GLU A 731 -24.39 -6.89 -14.33
C GLU A 731 -25.39 -7.96 -13.83
N GLY A 732 -25.26 -8.44 -12.60
CA GLY A 732 -26.19 -9.36 -11.94
C GLY A 732 -27.55 -8.73 -11.61
N ASP A 733 -27.60 -7.40 -11.51
CA ASP A 733 -28.79 -6.60 -11.20
C ASP A 733 -29.29 -5.81 -12.42
N TRP A 734 -28.98 -6.28 -13.63
CA TRP A 734 -29.33 -5.60 -14.88
C TRP A 734 -30.85 -5.41 -15.06
N GLN A 735 -31.67 -6.26 -14.43
CA GLN A 735 -33.14 -6.16 -14.43
C GLN A 735 -33.71 -5.47 -13.19
N THR A 736 -32.87 -5.18 -12.20
CA THR A 736 -33.33 -4.61 -10.93
C THR A 736 -33.75 -3.17 -11.15
N ALA A 737 -34.94 -2.83 -10.67
CA ALA A 737 -35.48 -1.48 -10.79
C ALA A 737 -34.56 -0.46 -10.13
N ARG A 738 -34.52 0.77 -10.68
CA ARG A 738 -33.59 1.83 -10.26
C ARG A 738 -33.65 2.08 -8.75
N GLU A 739 -34.85 2.27 -8.21
CA GLU A 739 -35.08 2.57 -6.79
C GLU A 739 -34.70 1.40 -5.87
N VAL A 740 -34.96 0.16 -6.32
CA VAL A 740 -34.62 -1.05 -5.55
C VAL A 740 -33.11 -1.22 -5.47
N TYR A 741 -32.41 -1.09 -6.60
CA TYR A 741 -30.95 -1.18 -6.62
C TYR A 741 -30.31 -0.05 -5.79
N ALA A 742 -30.82 1.17 -5.91
CA ALA A 742 -30.31 2.32 -5.16
C ALA A 742 -30.43 2.09 -3.65
N THR A 743 -31.59 1.62 -3.18
CA THR A 743 -31.84 1.32 -1.76
C THR A 743 -30.91 0.22 -1.28
N GLN A 744 -30.88 -0.93 -1.98
CA GLN A 744 -30.04 -2.06 -1.61
C GLN A 744 -28.55 -1.72 -1.56
N LEU A 745 -28.06 -0.91 -2.52
CA LEU A 745 -26.67 -0.48 -2.52
C LEU A 745 -26.38 0.47 -1.37
N ALA A 746 -27.24 1.46 -1.11
CA ALA A 746 -27.06 2.40 -0.01
C ALA A 746 -27.04 1.69 1.34
N ASP A 747 -27.99 0.77 1.58
CA ASP A 747 -28.06 0.02 2.83
C ASP A 747 -26.85 -0.91 3.01
N MET A 748 -26.39 -1.56 1.93
CA MET A 748 -25.16 -2.36 1.95
C MET A 748 -23.93 -1.50 2.28
N MET A 749 -23.85 -0.29 1.73
CA MET A 749 -22.74 0.63 2.01
C MET A 749 -22.75 1.07 3.47
N ASP A 750 -23.92 1.41 4.02
CA ASP A 750 -24.09 1.79 5.42
C ASP A 750 -23.70 0.65 6.37
N ASP A 751 -24.13 -0.57 6.08
CA ASP A 751 -23.82 -1.76 6.89
C ASP A 751 -22.32 -2.10 6.88
N ARG A 752 -21.67 -1.96 5.72
CA ARG A 752 -20.22 -2.14 5.59
C ARG A 752 -19.45 -1.07 6.36
N GLU A 753 -19.86 0.18 6.24
CA GLU A 753 -19.23 1.31 6.94
C GLU A 753 -19.37 1.15 8.46
N ALA A 754 -20.55 0.77 8.94
CA ALA A 754 -20.78 0.48 10.35
C ALA A 754 -19.87 -0.65 10.86
N THR A 755 -19.82 -1.77 10.14
CA THR A 755 -18.96 -2.91 10.52
C THR A 755 -17.47 -2.54 10.48
N SER A 756 -17.03 -1.76 9.48
CA SER A 756 -15.64 -1.31 9.38
C SER A 756 -15.26 -0.28 10.44
N ALA A 757 -16.20 0.55 10.90
CA ALA A 757 -15.96 1.45 12.02
C ALA A 757 -15.74 0.70 13.34
N GLU A 758 -16.32 -0.50 13.49
CA GLU A 758 -16.04 -1.40 14.61
C GLU A 758 -14.67 -2.08 14.49
N ASP A 759 -14.33 -2.57 13.30
CA ASP A 759 -13.09 -3.33 13.05
C ASP A 759 -11.83 -2.43 12.97
N ALA A 760 -11.97 -1.21 12.45
CA ALA A 760 -10.88 -0.26 12.20
C ALA A 760 -11.26 1.16 12.65
N PRO A 761 -11.41 1.40 13.97
CA PRO A 761 -11.97 2.64 14.50
C PRO A 761 -11.10 3.86 14.17
N GLY A 762 -11.72 4.88 13.57
CA GLY A 762 -11.06 6.14 13.23
C GLY A 762 -10.33 6.15 11.88
N VAL A 763 -10.29 5.02 11.17
CA VAL A 763 -9.74 4.97 9.81
C VAL A 763 -10.76 5.50 8.80
N PRO A 764 -10.42 6.48 7.94
CA PRO A 764 -11.31 6.96 6.90
C PRO A 764 -11.74 5.84 5.94
N PHE A 765 -13.02 5.82 5.57
CA PHE A 765 -13.61 4.83 4.68
C PHE A 765 -14.19 5.51 3.45
N HIS A 766 -13.76 5.11 2.24
CA HIS A 766 -14.18 5.76 0.99
C HIS A 766 -14.50 4.76 -0.11
N TRP A 767 -15.60 4.98 -0.83
CA TRP A 767 -16.06 4.16 -1.93
C TRP A 767 -15.65 4.75 -3.27
N PHE A 768 -15.04 3.92 -4.12
CA PHE A 768 -14.73 4.21 -5.50
C PHE A 768 -15.58 3.28 -6.36
N CYS A 769 -16.57 3.83 -7.05
CA CYS A 769 -17.54 3.06 -7.82
C CYS A 769 -17.35 3.31 -9.32
N ASP A 770 -17.51 2.27 -10.13
CA ASP A 770 -17.68 2.43 -11.57
C ASP A 770 -19.12 2.15 -12.03
N GLN A 771 -19.48 2.73 -13.16
CA GLN A 771 -20.74 2.44 -13.84
C GLN A 771 -20.49 1.38 -14.91
N ALA A 772 -21.29 0.31 -14.90
CA ALA A 772 -21.16 -0.79 -15.87
C ALA A 772 -21.21 -0.29 -17.32
N SER A 773 -20.62 -1.08 -18.20
CA SER A 773 -20.55 -0.86 -19.63
C SER A 773 -21.85 -1.21 -20.37
N GLY A 774 -22.67 -2.08 -19.77
CA GLY A 774 -23.69 -2.82 -20.51
C GLY A 774 -23.12 -4.12 -21.08
N SER A 775 -23.85 -4.78 -21.97
CA SER A 775 -23.36 -5.94 -22.71
C SER A 775 -23.03 -5.63 -24.18
N GLY A 776 -22.27 -6.53 -24.78
CA GLY A 776 -22.12 -6.66 -26.22
C GLY A 776 -23.31 -7.37 -26.85
N LEU A 777 -23.18 -7.73 -28.13
CA LEU A 777 -24.22 -8.45 -28.86
C LEU A 777 -24.42 -9.86 -28.27
N ARG A 778 -25.56 -10.09 -27.60
CA ARG A 778 -25.91 -11.40 -27.03
C ARG A 778 -27.40 -11.67 -27.15
N SER A 779 -27.76 -12.86 -27.63
CA SER A 779 -29.14 -13.34 -27.68
C SER A 779 -29.31 -14.52 -26.71
N PRO A 780 -30.34 -14.57 -25.85
CA PRO A 780 -31.37 -13.55 -25.56
C PRO A 780 -31.11 -12.71 -24.28
N MET A 781 -30.07 -13.04 -23.50
CA MET A 781 -29.72 -12.40 -22.23
C MET A 781 -28.80 -11.18 -22.43
N TYR A 782 -29.03 -10.10 -21.68
CA TYR A 782 -28.30 -8.83 -21.73
C TYR A 782 -28.37 -8.13 -23.10
N ARG A 783 -29.38 -7.26 -23.27
CA ARG A 783 -29.67 -6.57 -24.53
C ARG A 783 -29.05 -5.18 -24.61
N GLY A 784 -27.74 -5.05 -24.36
CA GLY A 784 -27.04 -3.76 -24.36
C GLY A 784 -26.90 -3.18 -22.96
N GLY A 785 -27.03 -1.86 -22.81
CA GLY A 785 -26.70 -1.15 -21.57
C GLY A 785 -27.81 -0.28 -21.02
N ALA A 786 -29.05 -0.42 -21.47
CA ALA A 786 -30.20 0.31 -20.92
C ALA A 786 -30.67 -0.25 -19.54
N TRP A 787 -29.73 -0.52 -18.63
CA TRP A 787 -30.03 -1.08 -17.32
C TRP A 787 -30.33 0.05 -16.34
N GLN A 788 -31.39 -0.11 -15.54
CA GLN A 788 -31.77 0.87 -14.53
C GLN A 788 -30.74 0.97 -13.40
N SER A 789 -30.10 -0.15 -13.04
CA SER A 789 -29.01 -0.20 -12.06
C SER A 789 -27.78 0.65 -12.43
N ARG A 790 -27.52 0.90 -13.73
CA ARG A 790 -26.45 1.81 -14.18
C ARG A 790 -26.73 3.27 -13.82
N LEU A 791 -28.00 3.67 -13.82
CA LEU A 791 -28.40 5.02 -13.41
C LEU A 791 -28.45 5.12 -11.88
N ALA A 792 -28.98 4.07 -11.23
CA ALA A 792 -29.11 4.00 -9.78
C ALA A 792 -27.78 4.18 -9.03
N ILE A 793 -26.69 3.56 -9.49
CA ILE A 793 -25.40 3.72 -8.80
C ILE A 793 -24.89 5.15 -8.83
N VAL A 794 -25.20 5.93 -9.89
CA VAL A 794 -24.84 7.34 -9.96
C VAL A 794 -25.58 8.13 -8.87
N ASP A 795 -26.88 7.87 -8.70
CA ASP A 795 -27.69 8.54 -7.68
C ASP A 795 -27.16 8.26 -6.26
N VAL A 796 -26.84 6.99 -5.96
CA VAL A 796 -26.33 6.59 -4.63
C VAL A 796 -24.99 7.25 -4.34
N VAL A 797 -24.08 7.26 -5.32
CA VAL A 797 -22.74 7.82 -5.15
C VAL A 797 -22.79 9.35 -5.01
N GLU A 798 -23.63 10.04 -5.78
CA GLU A 798 -23.80 11.49 -5.65
C GLU A 798 -24.43 11.92 -4.32
N ALA A 799 -25.23 11.04 -3.70
CA ALA A 799 -25.85 11.30 -2.40
C ALA A 799 -24.88 11.13 -1.21
N ARG A 800 -23.67 10.61 -1.41
CA ARG A 800 -22.72 10.27 -0.34
C ARG A 800 -21.43 11.08 -0.43
N ALA A 801 -21.03 11.66 0.70
CA ALA A 801 -19.80 12.46 0.79
C ALA A 801 -18.51 11.61 0.70
N ASN A 802 -18.57 10.35 1.10
CA ASN A 802 -17.46 9.40 1.10
C ASN A 802 -17.52 8.41 -0.08
N ALA A 803 -18.16 8.79 -1.18
CA ALA A 803 -18.22 8.00 -2.40
C ALA A 803 -17.79 8.81 -3.62
N THR A 804 -17.22 8.15 -4.61
CA THR A 804 -16.75 8.78 -5.84
C THR A 804 -17.06 7.91 -7.05
N MET A 805 -17.74 8.50 -8.03
CA MET A 805 -17.96 7.86 -9.32
C MET A 805 -16.69 8.00 -10.14
N VAL A 806 -15.97 6.91 -10.32
CA VAL A 806 -14.64 6.89 -10.93
C VAL A 806 -14.73 7.06 -12.44
N MET A 807 -15.58 6.24 -13.08
CA MET A 807 -15.74 6.20 -14.53
C MET A 807 -16.91 5.31 -14.96
N PRO A 808 -17.42 5.47 -16.20
CA PRO A 808 -18.20 4.45 -16.87
C PRO A 808 -17.31 3.47 -17.63
N ARG A 809 -17.69 2.19 -17.66
CA ARG A 809 -16.90 1.13 -18.33
C ARG A 809 -17.21 0.94 -19.82
N TYR A 810 -18.15 1.69 -20.42
CA TYR A 810 -18.56 1.44 -21.81
C TYR A 810 -17.43 1.62 -22.84
N HIS A 811 -16.36 2.31 -22.48
CA HIS A 811 -15.20 2.57 -23.32
C HIS A 811 -14.09 1.52 -23.17
N MET A 812 -14.39 0.43 -22.45
CA MET A 812 -13.50 -0.71 -22.26
C MET A 812 -13.90 -1.83 -23.22
N ASP A 813 -12.91 -2.47 -23.82
CA ASP A 813 -13.13 -3.63 -24.68
C ASP A 813 -13.39 -4.91 -23.87
N PHE A 814 -14.11 -5.85 -24.48
CA PHE A 814 -14.36 -7.19 -23.97
C PHE A 814 -13.17 -8.10 -24.21
N GLY A 815 -12.96 -9.04 -23.29
CA GLY A 815 -11.88 -10.02 -23.34
C GLY A 815 -12.23 -11.25 -24.17
N ILE A 816 -11.29 -12.19 -24.21
CA ILE A 816 -11.50 -13.51 -24.82
C ILE A 816 -11.55 -14.53 -23.69
N ASN A 817 -12.53 -15.44 -23.70
CA ASN A 817 -12.64 -16.52 -22.74
C ASN A 817 -12.94 -17.84 -23.47
N GLY A 818 -12.19 -18.90 -23.15
CA GLY A 818 -12.33 -20.19 -23.84
C GLY A 818 -12.12 -20.11 -25.36
N GLY A 819 -11.38 -19.10 -25.85
CA GLY A 819 -11.17 -18.85 -27.27
C GLY A 819 -12.32 -18.13 -27.99
N SER A 820 -13.37 -17.74 -27.26
CA SER A 820 -14.49 -16.96 -27.78
C SER A 820 -14.47 -15.54 -27.23
N LEU A 821 -14.94 -14.60 -28.04
CA LEU A 821 -15.15 -13.23 -27.60
C LEU A 821 -16.24 -13.18 -26.53
N GLU A 822 -15.95 -12.57 -25.39
CA GLU A 822 -16.94 -12.29 -24.34
C GLU A 822 -17.83 -11.10 -24.73
N ASN A 823 -18.98 -10.99 -24.07
CA ASN A 823 -19.95 -9.93 -24.31
C ASN A 823 -20.39 -9.22 -23.02
N ILE A 824 -19.65 -9.44 -21.94
CA ILE A 824 -19.98 -8.89 -20.62
C ILE A 824 -18.71 -8.62 -19.79
N HIS A 825 -17.65 -9.42 -19.98
CA HIS A 825 -16.41 -9.30 -19.22
C HIS A 825 -15.31 -8.58 -20.01
N HIS A 826 -14.65 -7.64 -19.34
CA HIS A 826 -13.60 -6.83 -19.98
C HIS A 826 -12.25 -7.53 -20.04
N SER A 827 -11.47 -7.19 -21.07
CA SER A 827 -10.10 -7.67 -21.29
C SER A 827 -9.17 -7.27 -20.14
N PHE A 828 -8.05 -7.97 -19.97
CA PHE A 828 -7.05 -7.58 -18.98
C PHE A 828 -6.40 -6.24 -19.29
N THR A 829 -6.23 -5.94 -20.57
CA THR A 829 -5.73 -4.63 -21.02
C THR A 829 -6.66 -3.51 -20.54
N SER A 830 -7.98 -3.70 -20.65
CA SER A 830 -8.99 -2.76 -20.16
C SER A 830 -9.05 -2.69 -18.64
N ARG A 831 -8.98 -3.82 -17.94
CA ARG A 831 -8.94 -3.82 -16.46
C ARG A 831 -7.70 -3.12 -15.91
N THR A 832 -6.57 -3.20 -16.63
CA THR A 832 -5.32 -2.56 -16.23
C THR A 832 -5.37 -1.04 -16.47
N CYS A 833 -5.38 -0.60 -17.73
CA CYS A 833 -5.17 0.81 -18.04
C CYS A 833 -6.43 1.67 -17.80
N PRO A 834 -7.55 1.48 -18.53
CA PRO A 834 -8.70 2.34 -18.32
C PRO A 834 -9.33 2.15 -16.94
N GLN A 835 -9.40 0.94 -16.36
CA GLN A 835 -10.00 0.77 -15.04
C GLN A 835 -9.04 1.06 -13.89
N GLY A 836 -8.03 0.21 -13.66
CA GLY A 836 -7.17 0.32 -12.49
C GLY A 836 -6.47 1.68 -12.35
N GLU A 837 -5.92 2.25 -13.44
CA GLU A 837 -5.26 3.54 -13.35
C GLU A 837 -6.23 4.70 -13.12
N THR A 838 -7.44 4.65 -13.64
CA THR A 838 -8.46 5.69 -13.38
C THR A 838 -8.89 5.68 -11.92
N PHE A 839 -9.06 4.49 -11.32
CA PHE A 839 -9.29 4.34 -9.88
C PHE A 839 -8.16 4.99 -9.07
N ALA A 840 -6.89 4.74 -9.42
CA ALA A 840 -5.75 5.37 -8.75
C ALA A 840 -5.76 6.90 -8.86
N HIS A 841 -6.11 7.45 -10.03
CA HIS A 841 -6.21 8.89 -10.23
C HIS A 841 -7.33 9.51 -9.37
N ALA A 842 -8.49 8.85 -9.28
CA ALA A 842 -9.58 9.28 -8.40
C ALA A 842 -9.17 9.22 -6.92
N MET A 843 -8.57 8.12 -6.48
CA MET A 843 -8.07 7.95 -5.10
C MET A 843 -7.07 9.04 -4.72
N ARG A 844 -6.12 9.36 -5.62
CA ARG A 844 -5.15 10.44 -5.39
C ARG A 844 -5.84 11.78 -5.15
N GLU A 845 -6.91 12.10 -5.88
CA GLU A 845 -7.64 13.35 -5.66
C GLU A 845 -8.32 13.37 -4.29
N VAL A 846 -9.00 12.28 -3.92
CA VAL A 846 -9.63 12.14 -2.61
C VAL A 846 -8.61 12.32 -1.48
N ILE A 847 -7.46 11.64 -1.56
CA ILE A 847 -6.36 11.79 -0.57
C ILE A 847 -5.87 13.24 -0.48
N LYS A 848 -5.83 13.96 -1.61
CA LYS A 848 -5.41 15.37 -1.67
C LYS A 848 -6.52 16.35 -1.33
N GLY A 849 -7.71 15.89 -0.94
CA GLY A 849 -8.88 16.74 -0.69
C GLY A 849 -9.35 17.48 -1.95
N ARG A 850 -9.07 16.94 -3.13
CA ARG A 850 -9.49 17.48 -4.43
C ARG A 850 -10.64 16.65 -5.00
N GLU A 851 -11.40 17.29 -5.85
CA GLU A 851 -12.56 16.67 -6.47
C GLU A 851 -12.17 15.77 -7.65
N TRP A 852 -12.87 14.62 -7.74
CA TRP A 852 -12.95 13.80 -8.94
C TRP A 852 -14.41 13.60 -9.30
N ARG A 853 -14.82 14.02 -10.50
CA ARG A 853 -16.13 13.70 -11.06
C ARG A 853 -16.06 13.53 -12.58
N CYS A 854 -16.76 12.52 -13.09
CA CYS A 854 -16.94 12.31 -14.52
C CYS A 854 -17.90 13.35 -15.11
N PRO A 855 -17.74 13.71 -16.40
CA PRO A 855 -18.74 14.53 -17.07
C PRO A 855 -20.13 13.88 -17.03
N ARG A 856 -21.18 14.65 -16.78
CA ARG A 856 -22.56 14.13 -16.73
C ARG A 856 -23.53 15.14 -17.30
N MET A 857 -24.54 14.68 -18.05
CA MET A 857 -25.64 15.55 -18.51
C MET A 857 -26.42 16.07 -17.30
N VAL A 858 -26.65 17.38 -17.23
CA VAL A 858 -27.38 18.01 -16.11
C VAL A 858 -28.66 18.72 -16.55
N SER A 859 -28.67 19.28 -17.77
CA SER A 859 -29.84 19.92 -18.35
C SER A 859 -29.84 19.77 -19.86
N ALA A 860 -31.03 19.88 -20.46
CA ALA A 860 -31.21 19.94 -21.89
C ALA A 860 -32.30 20.95 -22.24
N THR A 861 -32.05 21.78 -23.25
CA THR A 861 -33.01 22.78 -23.76
C THR A 861 -33.36 22.46 -25.20
N VAL A 862 -34.65 22.38 -25.50
CA VAL A 862 -35.17 22.10 -26.85
C VAL A 862 -35.55 23.39 -27.57
N GLU A 863 -34.99 23.60 -28.77
CA GLU A 863 -35.39 24.69 -29.68
C GLU A 863 -35.66 24.12 -31.08
N GLY A 864 -36.95 23.94 -31.41
CA GLY A 864 -37.37 23.31 -32.66
C GLY A 864 -36.88 21.87 -32.77
N ASN A 865 -35.91 21.63 -33.65
CA ASN A 865 -35.26 20.33 -33.87
C ASN A 865 -33.87 20.24 -33.21
N ASN A 866 -33.46 21.25 -32.44
CA ASN A 866 -32.18 21.26 -31.75
C ASN A 866 -32.34 20.96 -30.27
N ILE A 867 -31.34 20.28 -29.71
CA ILE A 867 -31.20 20.10 -28.26
C ILE A 867 -29.83 20.66 -27.86
N ALA A 868 -29.80 21.65 -26.98
CA ALA A 868 -28.58 22.05 -26.28
C ALA A 868 -28.50 21.26 -24.97
N VAL A 869 -27.49 20.41 -24.83
CA VAL A 869 -27.26 19.56 -23.66
C VAL A 869 -26.07 20.11 -22.87
N ASP A 870 -26.33 20.50 -21.63
CA ASP A 870 -25.29 20.97 -20.71
C ASP A 870 -24.76 19.81 -19.88
N PHE A 871 -23.44 19.81 -19.67
CA PHE A 871 -22.77 18.85 -18.81
C PHE A 871 -22.16 19.55 -17.60
N ASP A 872 -22.23 18.89 -16.45
CA ASP A 872 -21.30 19.16 -15.37
C ASP A 872 -19.99 18.39 -15.62
N SER A 873 -18.86 19.09 -15.64
CA SER A 873 -17.53 18.51 -15.86
C SER A 873 -16.43 19.37 -15.25
N LEU A 874 -15.34 18.74 -14.80
CA LEU A 874 -14.20 19.48 -14.22
C LEU A 874 -13.36 20.20 -15.28
N ALA A 875 -13.23 19.62 -16.48
CA ALA A 875 -12.52 20.22 -17.61
C ALA A 875 -13.47 20.45 -18.81
N PRO A 876 -13.08 21.26 -19.82
CA PRO A 876 -13.84 21.39 -21.06
C PRO A 876 -14.10 20.02 -21.70
N LEU A 877 -15.30 19.83 -22.25
CA LEU A 877 -15.66 18.65 -23.00
C LEU A 877 -14.88 18.56 -24.30
N MET A 878 -14.84 17.35 -24.85
CA MET A 878 -14.52 17.10 -26.24
C MET A 878 -15.26 15.87 -26.76
N ILE A 879 -15.54 15.89 -28.06
CA ILE A 879 -16.09 14.74 -28.79
C ILE A 879 -14.91 13.94 -29.32
N ASP A 880 -14.59 12.82 -28.67
CA ASP A 880 -13.51 11.94 -29.04
C ASP A 880 -14.07 10.69 -29.74
N TRP A 881 -13.96 10.69 -31.05
CA TRP A 881 -14.43 9.60 -31.90
C TRP A 881 -13.49 8.38 -31.93
N THR A 882 -12.37 8.44 -31.20
CA THR A 882 -11.25 7.50 -31.38
C THR A 882 -11.00 6.59 -30.18
N PHE A 883 -11.49 6.93 -28.99
CA PHE A 883 -11.14 6.19 -27.78
C PHE A 883 -12.00 4.94 -27.53
N CYS A 884 -13.16 4.81 -28.17
CA CYS A 884 -13.95 3.58 -28.21
C CYS A 884 -14.69 3.45 -29.55
N LYS A 885 -15.45 2.36 -29.76
CA LYS A 885 -16.40 2.30 -30.89
C LYS A 885 -17.50 3.33 -30.67
N VAL A 886 -17.73 4.22 -31.63
CA VAL A 886 -18.74 5.26 -31.52
C VAL A 886 -19.62 5.24 -32.77
N ARG A 887 -20.95 5.32 -32.58
CA ARG A 887 -21.93 5.48 -33.66
C ARG A 887 -22.02 6.94 -34.11
N PRO A 888 -22.48 7.25 -35.33
CA PRO A 888 -22.59 8.64 -35.82
C PRO A 888 -23.37 9.59 -34.90
N ASP A 889 -24.25 9.05 -34.05
CA ASP A 889 -25.01 9.76 -33.02
C ASP A 889 -24.17 10.12 -31.77
N ALA A 890 -22.87 9.85 -31.75
CA ALA A 890 -21.95 10.04 -30.61
C ALA A 890 -22.35 9.30 -29.32
N GLY A 891 -23.27 8.34 -29.39
CA GLY A 891 -23.84 7.64 -28.23
C GLY A 891 -25.16 8.24 -27.72
N PHE A 892 -25.73 9.24 -28.40
CA PHE A 892 -27.04 9.81 -28.04
C PHE A 892 -28.20 9.02 -28.67
N LYS A 893 -29.28 8.87 -27.91
CA LYS A 893 -30.55 8.25 -28.36
C LYS A 893 -31.73 9.08 -27.87
N ILE A 894 -32.71 9.34 -28.74
CA ILE A 894 -33.89 10.16 -28.42
C ILE A 894 -35.16 9.37 -28.73
N GLY A 895 -36.11 9.36 -27.79
CA GLY A 895 -37.41 8.69 -27.98
C GLY A 895 -37.28 7.20 -28.31
N ASP A 896 -36.32 6.53 -27.66
CA ASP A 896 -35.93 5.15 -27.96
C ASP A 896 -35.54 4.91 -29.43
N GLY A 897 -35.03 5.95 -30.10
CA GLY A 897 -34.55 5.90 -31.49
C GLY A 897 -35.61 6.30 -32.52
N SER A 898 -36.79 6.73 -32.07
CA SER A 898 -37.84 7.28 -32.96
C SER A 898 -37.41 8.58 -33.64
N ILE A 899 -36.47 9.32 -33.04
CA ILE A 899 -35.91 10.55 -33.57
C ILE A 899 -34.42 10.35 -33.83
N THR A 900 -34.01 10.60 -35.07
CA THR A 900 -32.62 10.41 -35.51
C THR A 900 -31.79 11.65 -35.15
N VAL A 901 -30.64 11.42 -34.51
CA VAL A 901 -29.60 12.46 -34.34
C VAL A 901 -28.85 12.59 -35.66
N GLN A 902 -28.96 13.76 -36.29
CA GLN A 902 -28.35 14.07 -37.58
C GLN A 902 -26.93 14.60 -37.44
N SER A 903 -26.66 15.38 -36.40
CA SER A 903 -25.31 15.86 -36.09
C SER A 903 -25.15 16.13 -34.60
N VAL A 904 -23.89 16.05 -34.15
CA VAL A 904 -23.46 16.32 -32.77
C VAL A 904 -22.33 17.33 -32.84
N THR A 905 -22.49 18.48 -32.20
CA THR A 905 -21.51 19.57 -32.24
C THR A 905 -21.26 20.11 -30.85
N GLN A 906 -20.01 20.33 -30.49
CA GLN A 906 -19.69 21.04 -29.26
C GLN A 906 -19.88 22.55 -29.47
N THR A 907 -20.84 23.14 -28.76
CA THR A 907 -21.21 24.56 -28.90
C THR A 907 -20.72 25.43 -27.75
N GLY A 908 -20.19 24.81 -26.69
CA GLY A 908 -19.54 25.50 -25.58
C GLY A 908 -18.51 24.63 -24.88
N GLN A 909 -17.80 25.18 -23.90
CA GLN A 909 -16.82 24.41 -23.13
C GLN A 909 -17.45 23.20 -22.43
N ARG A 910 -18.73 23.28 -22.05
CA ARG A 910 -19.47 22.21 -21.38
C ARG A 910 -20.84 21.93 -21.98
N GLN A 911 -21.00 22.20 -23.29
CA GLN A 911 -22.28 22.08 -23.97
C GLN A 911 -22.13 21.36 -25.31
N ILE A 912 -23.03 20.41 -25.56
CA ILE A 912 -23.17 19.69 -26.82
C ILE A 912 -24.53 20.04 -27.42
N THR A 913 -24.57 20.43 -28.69
CA THR A 913 -25.82 20.61 -29.44
C THR A 913 -26.06 19.42 -30.36
N LEU A 914 -27.27 18.89 -30.32
CA LEU A 914 -27.78 17.81 -31.16
C LEU A 914 -28.77 18.37 -32.18
N GLN A 915 -28.53 18.13 -33.47
CA GLN A 915 -29.52 18.38 -34.51
C GLN A 915 -30.34 17.11 -34.73
N CYS A 916 -31.67 17.21 -34.62
CA CYS A 916 -32.58 16.08 -34.73
C CYS A 916 -33.36 16.09 -36.05
N SER A 917 -33.83 14.93 -36.51
CA SER A 917 -34.68 14.80 -37.70
C SER A 917 -36.10 15.35 -37.52
N ALA A 918 -36.55 15.48 -36.27
CA ALA A 918 -37.85 16.02 -35.88
C ALA A 918 -37.75 16.65 -34.47
N SER A 919 -38.79 17.37 -34.04
CA SER A 919 -38.79 18.01 -32.72
C SER A 919 -38.78 16.96 -31.59
N PRO A 920 -37.85 17.04 -30.63
CA PRO A 920 -37.69 16.04 -29.58
C PRO A 920 -38.41 16.36 -28.27
N SER A 921 -39.27 17.38 -28.24
CA SER A 921 -39.99 17.78 -27.02
C SER A 921 -40.83 16.64 -26.44
N GLY A 922 -40.77 16.45 -25.12
CA GLY A 922 -41.48 15.39 -24.40
C GLY A 922 -40.85 14.00 -24.54
N GLN A 923 -39.72 13.87 -25.24
CA GLN A 923 -39.01 12.59 -25.39
C GLN A 923 -37.95 12.40 -24.30
N LEU A 924 -37.52 11.15 -24.12
CA LEU A 924 -36.34 10.83 -23.32
C LEU A 924 -35.07 11.01 -24.16
N LEU A 925 -34.12 11.79 -23.66
CA LEU A 925 -32.74 11.84 -24.13
C LEU A 925 -31.90 10.86 -23.31
N ALA A 926 -31.15 10.00 -23.99
CA ALA A 926 -30.19 9.09 -23.38
C ALA A 926 -28.81 9.29 -24.00
N TYR A 927 -27.77 9.14 -23.18
CA TYR A 927 -26.37 9.12 -23.61
C TYR A 927 -25.70 7.86 -23.07
N ALA A 928 -25.00 7.12 -23.94
CA ALA A 928 -24.31 5.86 -23.60
C ALA A 928 -25.20 4.88 -22.80
N TRP A 929 -26.50 4.88 -23.09
CA TRP A 929 -27.54 4.10 -22.43
C TRP A 929 -28.58 3.70 -23.48
N ARG A 930 -28.51 2.45 -23.97
CA ARG A 930 -29.46 1.95 -24.98
C ARG A 930 -29.56 0.44 -25.00
N GLU A 931 -30.70 -0.04 -25.51
CA GLU A 931 -30.85 -1.43 -25.90
C GLU A 931 -30.19 -1.72 -27.25
N GLN A 932 -29.91 -3.00 -27.47
CA GLN A 932 -29.49 -3.56 -28.75
C GLN A 932 -30.51 -3.24 -29.86
N ASP A 933 -30.02 -2.84 -31.03
CA ASP A 933 -30.82 -2.67 -32.25
C ASP A 933 -30.25 -3.43 -33.45
N ALA A 934 -30.91 -3.33 -34.61
CA ALA A 934 -30.55 -4.06 -35.82
C ALA A 934 -29.20 -3.63 -36.45
N GLN A 935 -28.61 -2.51 -36.01
CA GLN A 935 -27.33 -2.03 -36.49
C GLN A 935 -26.16 -2.54 -35.63
N ASP A 936 -26.45 -3.17 -34.49
CA ASP A 936 -25.43 -3.69 -33.60
C ASP A 936 -24.83 -5.00 -34.12
N VAL A 937 -23.51 -5.11 -34.00
CA VAL A 937 -22.71 -6.24 -34.48
C VAL A 937 -21.93 -6.85 -33.32
N SER A 938 -21.62 -8.14 -33.43
CA SER A 938 -20.75 -8.81 -32.46
C SER A 938 -19.32 -8.35 -32.66
N ASP A 939 -18.80 -7.58 -31.72
CA ASP A 939 -17.42 -7.15 -31.66
C ASP A 939 -16.98 -6.91 -30.22
N ILE A 940 -15.74 -6.42 -30.06
CA ILE A 940 -15.09 -6.29 -28.75
C ILE A 940 -15.69 -5.16 -27.90
N TRP A 941 -16.72 -4.45 -28.35
CA TRP A 941 -17.21 -3.26 -27.67
C TRP A 941 -18.59 -3.49 -27.06
N PRO A 942 -18.87 -2.84 -25.90
CA PRO A 942 -20.22 -2.71 -25.40
C PRO A 942 -21.13 -2.04 -26.43
N ILE A 943 -22.41 -2.38 -26.42
CA ILE A 943 -23.40 -1.74 -27.30
C ILE A 943 -23.59 -0.27 -26.92
N SER A 944 -23.58 0.05 -25.63
CA SER A 944 -23.90 1.37 -25.09
C SER A 944 -22.68 2.28 -24.94
N THR A 945 -21.91 2.46 -26.02
CA THR A 945 -20.75 3.37 -26.06
C THR A 945 -21.15 4.84 -26.27
N GLY A 946 -20.22 5.76 -25.99
CA GLY A 946 -20.40 7.20 -26.23
C GLY A 946 -19.09 7.95 -26.44
N ALA A 947 -19.14 9.05 -27.19
CA ALA A 947 -17.96 9.79 -27.65
C ALA A 947 -17.51 10.94 -26.74
N ILE A 948 -18.31 11.27 -25.73
CA ILE A 948 -18.08 12.46 -24.90
C ILE A 948 -17.17 12.10 -23.73
N ARG A 949 -16.14 12.93 -23.55
CA ARG A 949 -15.26 12.97 -22.39
C ARG A 949 -14.85 14.40 -22.11
N ASP A 950 -14.17 14.65 -21.00
CA ASP A 950 -13.51 15.94 -20.80
C ASP A 950 -12.02 15.90 -21.17
N GLY A 951 -11.37 17.05 -21.03
CA GLY A 951 -9.95 17.24 -21.33
C GLY A 951 -8.97 16.54 -20.38
N PHE A 952 -9.43 15.77 -19.38
CA PHE A 952 -8.51 15.00 -18.55
C PHE A 952 -7.85 13.88 -19.38
N GLU A 953 -6.52 13.89 -19.40
CA GLU A 953 -5.71 12.79 -19.91
C GLU A 953 -4.44 12.62 -19.06
N ALA A 954 -4.01 11.37 -18.89
CA ALA A 954 -2.73 11.04 -18.28
C ALA A 954 -2.07 9.88 -19.04
N PRO A 955 -0.74 9.85 -19.16
CA PRO A 955 -0.05 8.70 -19.73
C PRO A 955 -0.24 7.49 -18.82
N SER A 956 -0.52 6.34 -19.44
CA SER A 956 -0.60 5.07 -18.74
C SER A 956 0.79 4.65 -18.23
N LEU A 957 0.87 4.24 -16.96
CA LEU A 957 2.06 3.61 -16.39
C LEU A 957 2.27 2.21 -16.99
N PHE A 958 1.17 1.56 -17.37
CA PHE A 958 1.12 0.16 -17.77
C PHE A 958 0.93 -0.04 -19.27
N LEU A 959 0.77 0.95 -20.11
CA LEU A 959 0.61 0.70 -21.54
C LEU A 959 1.23 1.87 -22.28
N SER A 960 2.46 1.67 -22.74
CA SER A 960 3.18 2.68 -23.50
C SER A 960 2.33 3.16 -24.69
N GLY A 961 2.16 4.48 -24.81
CA GLY A 961 1.34 5.11 -25.85
C GLY A 961 -0.17 5.10 -25.60
N LYS A 962 -0.67 4.46 -24.53
CA LYS A 962 -2.07 4.58 -24.10
C LYS A 962 -2.25 5.71 -23.10
N ARG A 963 -3.48 6.22 -23.04
CA ARG A 963 -3.90 7.31 -22.16
C ARG A 963 -5.01 6.84 -21.25
N VAL A 964 -4.93 7.27 -20.00
CA VAL A 964 -6.04 7.27 -19.05
C VAL A 964 -6.90 8.49 -19.35
N LEU A 965 -8.21 8.29 -19.50
CA LEU A 965 -9.17 9.31 -19.89
C LEU A 965 -10.30 9.39 -18.86
N ARG A 966 -11.09 10.48 -18.87
CA ARG A 966 -12.30 10.62 -18.04
C ARG A 966 -13.56 10.79 -18.88
N PRO A 967 -14.22 9.67 -19.28
CA PRO A 967 -15.42 9.71 -20.11
C PRO A 967 -16.66 10.17 -19.37
N ALA A 968 -17.64 10.68 -20.12
CA ALA A 968 -18.93 11.09 -19.58
C ALA A 968 -19.78 9.87 -19.15
N LEU A 969 -20.50 9.96 -18.04
CA LEU A 969 -21.35 8.87 -17.54
C LEU A 969 -22.52 8.59 -18.48
N GLY A 970 -22.92 7.32 -18.59
CA GLY A 970 -24.20 6.96 -19.19
C GLY A 970 -25.34 7.54 -18.36
N TYR A 971 -26.24 8.29 -18.99
CA TYR A 971 -27.25 9.07 -18.28
C TYR A 971 -28.49 9.32 -19.14
N THR A 972 -29.60 9.73 -18.49
CA THR A 972 -30.84 10.08 -19.18
C THR A 972 -31.42 11.41 -18.66
N LEU A 973 -32.09 12.15 -19.54
CA LEU A 973 -32.82 13.38 -19.23
C LEU A 973 -34.19 13.36 -19.92
N GLN A 974 -35.19 13.92 -19.26
CA GLN A 974 -36.49 14.20 -19.88
C GLN A 974 -36.42 15.56 -20.59
N LEU A 975 -36.88 15.62 -21.85
CA LEU A 975 -36.86 16.83 -22.71
C LEU A 975 -38.18 17.60 -22.73
#